data_AF-A0A950YRR2-F1
#
_entry.id   AF-A0A950YRR2-F1
#
_cell.length_a   1.000
_cell.length_b   1.000
_cell.length_c   1.000
_cell.angle_alpha   90.00
_cell.angle_beta   90.00
_cell.angle_gamma   90.00
#
_symmetry.space_group_name_H-M   'P 1'
#
loop_
_entity.id
_entity.type
_entity.pdbx_description
1 polymer ?
#
loop_
_entity_poly.entity_id
_entity_poly.type
_entity_poly.pdbx_seq_one_letter_code
_entity_poly.pdbx_strand_id
1 'polypeptide(L)'
;MQARSDTGTAYCHVPRMLVERLARTPDSPVETLQGTMVFADVSGFTRLSERLARTGKEGAEHLVDAINECFTALLAQAYTRGGSLLKFGGDAMLLWFDGDEHALRACASAVAMRRTLRDVGRIRAGRSNVVLRMSVGVHGGSYAMFLVGGSHRELLVGGSAATTVAAMESFASAGQILVSADTAKWLPRSCLGPRSGPGVVLARSPSASDWTPEDALARPPEQAIAECLPTTVRSHVLGGHAAPEHRTATVAFLQFGELDRVLAREGAEAAAARLDQLVRVVQDAVERYKVCFLDSDISSNGGKIRLSAGAPRAVGEDEERMLLALRTIIEADPPLPLQVGVNRGPVFTGEVGPPYRRWYVVMGDTVNLAARLMARAPVGQIYATREVLRRAKTAFEQSPLDPFQVKGKARPVEAWAVGPVTRAGARGMKRPRVPLVGRQREVDVLRAAIAGARRGAGALIELVGEVGSGKSRLLQEAREMGEGMNVLHSACEVYTRDTPYAVWRDLLRQLLGLGWEDPESVVLARLEAELRRTQPDLLPWLPLIAIVLDLECPSTSEVDQLAPEARAAKLHEVALRFLAHALVVPTIVQVEHAHLMDAASAALFEALTRELESSAWVVLVTRRDVAGGLVLPEYEHRRIELGPLPPEDVRLLAESTPEAAQVPPHVLQLAVERSGGSPEFLLDLLAAAAAGSRDELPDSVGAATMARIDALDPRDGAVVRRAAVLGLTFHPTRLADVVAHDMPLPEEGFWDRLSGLFAREADGHVRFTRPAVQEVAYESLPFKLRRQLHMAVGLRLEHDLGRELDANPAVLSHHFSLAGDYARAHRYAMVAAKRATERFSHADAARLYRMAIEAGRADGVAVDRETMAEAWERLGEALRCAGEPDAATRALTEARRLVPDDPIAAARLCYRHAEIAKRSDALTAAVRWLKRGFRYVDALDGAEATAWRARMRSNLGGIRLRQGRWMDAVSACHRAISEAESVGELRALAHACYVLDWALVELGRASEAMHSARALEIYEHLGDPEHESKVLNNLGMFAYFDGRWDDAVALYRRAGACSDRAGRPADAAYTDCNVGEILADQGHLDEAERTLQRARRVWSGTGERQAVAFVNVLLARLSVRRGNNQEGLPILEAAMADLRRFRIDAYADFAEALIAEAEAFAGDSRRALALARRGLEAGDRQQPLLQRVAGIALARLGRRDAAEGELMTALDCARERRAEYDIAATIDVLDALGSADPGLRGERDEILDRLRIAHLPAPAL
;
A
#
# COMPACT_ATOMS: atom_id res chain seq x y z
N MET A 1 -40.24 -27.57 16.68
CA MET A 1 -40.75 -26.38 17.41
C MET A 1 -40.69 -25.18 16.47
N GLN A 2 -41.74 -24.93 15.69
CA GLN A 2 -41.91 -23.66 14.97
C GLN A 2 -42.35 -22.61 16.00
N ALA A 3 -41.52 -21.59 16.21
CA ALA A 3 -41.80 -20.49 17.13
C ALA A 3 -42.90 -19.61 16.55
N ARG A 4 -44.01 -19.46 17.29
CA ARG A 4 -45.00 -18.39 17.08
C ARG A 4 -44.29 -17.05 17.26
N SER A 5 -44.46 -16.18 16.26
CA SER A 5 -43.71 -14.94 15.98
C SER A 5 -44.03 -13.75 16.90
N ASP A 6 -44.39 -13.98 18.16
CA ASP A 6 -44.60 -12.92 19.17
C ASP A 6 -43.90 -13.31 20.47
N THR A 7 -42.60 -13.04 20.54
CA THR A 7 -41.81 -13.15 21.77
C THR A 7 -41.03 -11.85 21.91
N GLY A 8 -41.35 -11.06 22.93
CA GLY A 8 -40.57 -9.88 23.29
C GLY A 8 -39.08 -10.18 23.39
N THR A 9 -38.23 -9.21 23.08
CA THR A 9 -36.78 -9.36 22.92
C THR A 9 -36.10 -9.84 24.21
N ALA A 10 -36.68 -9.63 25.39
CA ALA A 10 -36.09 -10.04 26.66
C ALA A 10 -36.18 -11.56 26.95
N TYR A 11 -37.17 -12.27 26.40
CA TYR A 11 -37.46 -13.66 26.77
C TYR A 11 -36.35 -14.65 26.42
N CYS A 12 -35.63 -14.43 25.32
CA CYS A 12 -34.54 -15.33 24.92
C CYS A 12 -33.33 -15.23 25.87
N HIS A 13 -33.22 -14.16 26.66
CA HIS A 13 -32.09 -13.96 27.57
C HIS A 13 -32.28 -14.60 28.95
N VAL A 14 -33.49 -15.06 29.28
CA VAL A 14 -33.84 -15.59 30.61
C VAL A 14 -34.15 -17.11 30.55
N PRO A 15 -33.74 -17.93 31.54
CA PRO A 15 -34.02 -19.37 31.54
C PRO A 15 -35.53 -19.68 31.56
N ARG A 16 -35.95 -20.73 30.82
CA ARG A 16 -37.37 -21.16 30.78
C ARG A 16 -37.93 -21.44 32.18
N MET A 17 -37.14 -22.10 33.03
CA MET A 17 -37.53 -22.40 34.41
C MET A 17 -37.82 -21.12 35.21
N LEU A 18 -37.04 -20.05 35.01
CA LEU A 18 -37.27 -18.79 35.71
C LEU A 18 -38.53 -18.08 35.21
N VAL A 19 -38.81 -18.13 33.90
CA VAL A 19 -40.07 -17.61 33.32
C VAL A 19 -41.27 -18.35 33.92
N GLU A 20 -41.20 -19.68 34.02
CA GLU A 20 -42.24 -20.51 34.62
C GLU A 20 -42.42 -20.23 36.12
N ARG A 21 -41.32 -20.03 36.87
CA ARG A 21 -41.37 -19.62 38.28
C ARG A 21 -42.02 -18.26 38.46
N LEU A 22 -41.64 -17.25 37.68
CA LEU A 22 -42.22 -15.90 37.76
C LEU A 22 -43.72 -15.89 37.47
N ALA A 23 -44.21 -16.82 36.65
CA ALA A 23 -45.64 -17.01 36.42
C ALA A 23 -46.38 -17.62 37.62
N ARG A 24 -45.71 -18.43 38.45
CA ARG A 24 -46.29 -19.13 39.60
C ARG A 24 -46.14 -18.37 40.93
N THR A 25 -44.93 -17.91 41.23
CA THR A 25 -44.53 -17.36 42.53
C THR A 25 -43.56 -16.18 42.35
N PRO A 26 -44.04 -15.04 41.80
CA PRO A 26 -43.19 -13.91 41.45
C PRO A 26 -42.47 -13.28 42.65
N ASP A 27 -43.02 -13.34 43.87
CA ASP A 27 -42.47 -12.64 45.03
C ASP A 27 -41.62 -13.51 45.97
N SER A 28 -41.54 -14.83 45.74
CA SER A 28 -40.80 -15.72 46.62
C SER A 28 -39.28 -15.57 46.42
N PRO A 29 -38.49 -15.24 47.46
CA PRO A 29 -37.03 -15.08 47.33
C PRO A 29 -36.32 -16.41 47.15
N VAL A 30 -36.90 -17.52 47.62
CA VAL A 30 -36.35 -18.87 47.48
C VAL A 30 -37.43 -19.89 47.12
N GLU A 31 -37.04 -20.91 46.36
CA GLU A 31 -37.87 -22.08 46.06
C GLU A 31 -36.98 -23.32 46.10
N THR A 32 -37.40 -24.36 46.83
CA THR A 32 -36.67 -25.63 46.85
C THR A 32 -37.30 -26.57 45.82
N LEU A 33 -36.54 -26.92 44.79
CA LEU A 33 -37.00 -27.75 43.67
C LEU A 33 -36.33 -29.11 43.66
N GLN A 34 -37.12 -30.16 43.37
CA GLN A 34 -36.61 -31.49 43.07
C GLN A 34 -36.37 -31.63 41.58
N GLY A 35 -35.19 -32.09 41.19
CA GLY A 35 -34.83 -32.27 39.79
C GLY A 35 -33.42 -32.77 39.59
N THR A 36 -32.95 -32.77 38.33
CA THR A 36 -31.59 -33.16 37.95
C THR A 36 -30.89 -32.02 37.24
N MET A 37 -29.69 -31.68 37.70
CA MET A 37 -28.79 -30.77 36.98
C MET A 37 -27.75 -31.52 36.19
N VAL A 38 -27.42 -30.95 35.03
CA VAL A 38 -26.28 -31.34 34.20
C VAL A 38 -25.35 -30.14 34.10
N PHE A 39 -24.12 -30.31 34.58
CA PHE A 39 -23.04 -29.34 34.39
C PHE A 39 -22.07 -29.88 33.35
N ALA A 40 -22.03 -29.26 32.18
CA ALA A 40 -21.20 -29.69 31.05
C ALA A 40 -20.16 -28.62 30.71
N ASP A 41 -18.88 -28.91 30.91
CA ASP A 41 -17.76 -28.05 30.51
C ASP A 41 -17.14 -28.54 29.20
N VAL A 42 -17.02 -27.67 28.21
CA VAL A 42 -16.48 -28.00 26.88
C VAL A 42 -14.99 -27.68 26.80
N SER A 43 -14.17 -28.64 27.21
CA SER A 43 -12.72 -28.61 27.05
C SER A 43 -12.26 -28.47 25.58
N GLY A 44 -11.38 -27.49 25.32
CA GLY A 44 -10.76 -27.25 24.01
C GLY A 44 -10.96 -25.83 23.48
N PHE A 45 -11.99 -25.12 23.95
CA PHE A 45 -12.24 -23.73 23.57
C PHE A 45 -11.10 -22.80 23.98
N THR A 46 -10.56 -22.93 25.19
CA THR A 46 -9.39 -22.13 25.62
C THR A 46 -8.20 -22.27 24.64
N ARG A 47 -7.90 -23.48 24.14
CA ARG A 47 -6.83 -23.70 23.15
C ARG A 47 -7.18 -23.14 21.77
N LEU A 48 -8.45 -23.17 21.39
CA LEU A 48 -8.96 -22.58 20.17
C LEU A 48 -8.84 -21.05 20.23
N SER A 49 -9.25 -20.43 21.34
CA SER A 49 -9.14 -18.99 21.60
C SER A 49 -7.70 -18.51 21.59
N GLU A 50 -6.77 -19.22 22.25
CA GLU A 50 -5.34 -18.86 22.26
C GLU A 50 -4.69 -18.93 20.87
N ARG A 51 -5.07 -19.91 20.03
CA ARG A 51 -4.52 -20.06 18.68
C ARG A 51 -5.07 -19.02 17.73
N LEU A 52 -6.39 -18.79 17.78
CA LEU A 52 -7.07 -17.82 16.94
C LEU A 52 -6.72 -16.36 17.34
N ALA A 53 -6.37 -16.13 18.61
CA ALA A 53 -5.83 -14.84 19.04
C ALA A 53 -4.47 -14.50 18.38
N ARG A 54 -3.70 -15.49 17.91
CA ARG A 54 -2.42 -15.25 17.20
C ARG A 54 -2.60 -14.83 15.74
N THR A 55 -3.77 -15.08 15.17
CA THR A 55 -4.14 -14.70 13.79
C THR A 55 -4.74 -13.29 13.69
N GLY A 56 -4.69 -12.50 14.77
CA GLY A 56 -5.22 -11.13 14.78
C GLY A 56 -6.74 -11.08 14.94
N LYS A 57 -7.35 -9.92 14.62
CA LYS A 57 -8.78 -9.62 14.82
C LYS A 57 -9.70 -10.62 14.09
N GLU A 58 -9.30 -11.12 12.91
CA GLU A 58 -10.07 -12.09 12.11
C GLU A 58 -10.24 -13.45 12.81
N GLY A 59 -9.19 -13.95 13.50
CA GLY A 59 -9.25 -15.25 14.15
C GLY A 59 -10.30 -15.32 15.26
N ALA A 60 -10.52 -14.21 15.97
CA ALA A 60 -11.44 -14.20 17.10
C ALA A 60 -12.91 -13.96 16.72
N GLU A 61 -13.22 -13.44 15.52
CA GLU A 61 -14.57 -13.54 14.93
C GLU A 61 -14.91 -14.99 14.58
N HIS A 62 -14.00 -15.71 13.91
CA HIS A 62 -14.17 -17.13 13.59
C HIS A 62 -14.36 -18.02 14.84
N LEU A 63 -13.76 -17.64 15.97
CA LEU A 63 -13.96 -18.32 17.24
C LEU A 63 -15.43 -18.32 17.66
N VAL A 64 -16.15 -17.23 17.43
CA VAL A 64 -17.50 -17.03 17.96
C VAL A 64 -18.56 -17.65 17.10
N ASP A 65 -18.40 -17.59 15.78
CA ASP A 65 -19.25 -18.36 14.87
C ASP A 65 -19.14 -19.85 15.22
N ALA A 66 -17.93 -20.36 15.45
CA ALA A 66 -17.71 -21.77 15.82
C ALA A 66 -18.27 -22.12 17.22
N ILE A 67 -18.14 -21.22 18.20
CA ILE A 67 -18.74 -21.35 19.54
C ILE A 67 -20.27 -21.38 19.42
N ASN A 68 -20.85 -20.45 18.67
CA ASN A 68 -22.28 -20.27 18.54
C ASN A 68 -22.95 -21.44 17.81
N GLU A 69 -22.34 -21.92 16.71
CA GLU A 69 -22.79 -23.13 16.00
C GLU A 69 -22.75 -24.36 16.91
N CYS A 70 -21.64 -24.55 17.64
CA CYS A 70 -21.48 -25.67 18.56
C CYS A 70 -22.54 -25.64 19.66
N PHE A 71 -22.68 -24.53 20.39
CA PHE A 71 -23.65 -24.43 21.49
C PHE A 71 -25.09 -24.49 21.01
N THR A 72 -25.41 -23.93 19.83
CA THR A 72 -26.74 -24.07 19.23
C THR A 72 -27.10 -25.55 19.02
N ALA A 73 -26.17 -26.35 18.50
CA ALA A 73 -26.37 -27.78 18.30
C ALA A 73 -26.51 -28.55 19.63
N LEU A 74 -25.74 -28.21 20.65
CA LEU A 74 -25.84 -28.84 21.98
C LEU A 74 -27.15 -28.49 22.69
N LEU A 75 -27.53 -27.21 22.68
CA LEU A 75 -28.77 -26.74 23.31
C LEU A 75 -30.00 -27.35 22.64
N ALA A 76 -29.99 -27.57 21.33
CA ALA A 76 -31.07 -28.28 20.64
C ALA A 76 -31.31 -29.67 21.27
N GLN A 77 -30.24 -30.42 21.60
CA GLN A 77 -30.37 -31.74 22.23
C GLN A 77 -30.89 -31.69 23.67
N ALA A 78 -30.57 -30.63 24.41
CA ALA A 78 -31.06 -30.41 25.77
C ALA A 78 -32.54 -30.01 25.77
N TYR A 79 -32.93 -29.04 24.95
CA TYR A 79 -34.28 -28.50 24.92
C TYR A 79 -35.31 -29.51 24.39
N THR A 80 -34.95 -30.40 23.44
CA THR A 80 -35.84 -31.52 23.01
C THR A 80 -36.24 -32.44 24.17
N ARG A 81 -35.40 -32.55 25.21
CA ARG A 81 -35.63 -33.42 26.38
C ARG A 81 -36.04 -32.62 27.62
N GLY A 82 -36.57 -31.42 27.42
CA GLY A 82 -37.07 -30.58 28.49
C GLY A 82 -36.00 -29.86 29.30
N GLY A 83 -34.73 -29.88 28.87
CA GLY A 83 -33.66 -29.16 29.56
C GLY A 83 -33.84 -27.64 29.47
N SER A 84 -33.57 -26.95 30.56
CA SER A 84 -33.55 -25.48 30.64
C SER A 84 -32.13 -24.98 30.92
N LEU A 85 -31.57 -24.13 30.07
CA LEU A 85 -30.25 -23.53 30.30
C LEU A 85 -30.35 -22.43 31.36
N LEU A 86 -29.88 -22.74 32.57
CA LEU A 86 -29.86 -21.84 33.71
C LEU A 86 -28.75 -20.80 33.59
N LYS A 87 -27.51 -21.25 33.46
CA LYS A 87 -26.31 -20.39 33.43
C LYS A 87 -25.34 -20.83 32.32
N PHE A 88 -24.58 -19.87 31.81
CA PHE A 88 -23.57 -20.06 30.77
C PHE A 88 -22.23 -19.48 31.22
N GLY A 89 -21.27 -20.36 31.54
CA GLY A 89 -19.97 -20.02 32.11
C GLY A 89 -18.85 -20.10 31.07
N GLY A 90 -18.90 -19.27 30.02
CA GLY A 90 -17.84 -19.19 28.99
C GLY A 90 -17.74 -20.44 28.10
N ASP A 91 -17.15 -21.50 28.61
CA ASP A 91 -17.04 -22.83 28.00
C ASP A 91 -17.96 -23.89 28.64
N ALA A 92 -18.72 -23.53 29.69
CA ALA A 92 -19.59 -24.46 30.39
C ALA A 92 -21.10 -24.10 30.38
N MET A 93 -21.94 -25.13 30.46
CA MET A 93 -23.41 -25.04 30.46
C MET A 93 -23.98 -25.69 31.71
N LEU A 94 -24.88 -24.99 32.40
CA LEU A 94 -25.65 -25.52 33.52
C LEU A 94 -27.12 -25.71 33.11
N LEU A 95 -27.55 -26.96 33.01
CA LEU A 95 -28.88 -27.34 32.54
C LEU A 95 -29.73 -27.90 33.69
N TRP A 96 -31.01 -27.56 33.70
CA TRP A 96 -32.01 -28.05 34.66
C TRP A 96 -33.05 -28.95 33.98
N PHE A 97 -33.41 -30.03 34.66
CA PHE A 97 -34.47 -30.95 34.28
C PHE A 97 -35.36 -31.24 35.50
N ASP A 98 -36.66 -31.09 35.33
CA ASP A 98 -37.72 -31.35 36.32
C ASP A 98 -38.84 -32.22 35.70
N GLY A 99 -39.89 -32.49 36.49
CA GLY A 99 -41.02 -33.34 36.12
C GLY A 99 -40.70 -34.85 36.13
N ASP A 100 -41.62 -35.66 35.64
CA ASP A 100 -41.45 -37.12 35.55
C ASP A 100 -40.20 -37.48 34.76
N GLU A 101 -39.49 -38.57 35.07
CA GLU A 101 -38.27 -39.00 34.36
C GLU A 101 -37.12 -37.96 34.27
N HIS A 102 -37.11 -36.90 35.09
CA HIS A 102 -36.09 -35.83 35.02
C HIS A 102 -34.64 -36.35 34.99
N ALA A 103 -34.33 -37.39 35.77
CA ALA A 103 -33.01 -38.01 35.79
C ALA A 103 -32.66 -38.80 34.52
N LEU A 104 -33.63 -39.52 33.95
CA LEU A 104 -33.46 -40.26 32.70
C LEU A 104 -33.26 -39.29 31.53
N ARG A 105 -34.09 -38.23 31.45
CA ARG A 105 -33.96 -37.19 30.41
C ARG A 105 -32.65 -36.43 30.50
N ALA A 106 -32.22 -36.03 31.71
CA ALA A 106 -30.94 -35.36 31.93
C ALA A 106 -29.75 -36.22 31.46
N CYS A 107 -29.74 -37.51 31.82
CA CYS A 107 -28.69 -38.44 31.43
C CYS A 107 -28.71 -38.74 29.91
N ALA A 108 -29.89 -38.90 29.32
CA ALA A 108 -30.04 -39.08 27.88
C ALA A 108 -29.56 -37.82 27.10
N SER A 109 -29.89 -36.64 27.61
CA SER A 109 -29.43 -35.36 27.05
C SER A 109 -27.91 -35.22 27.11
N ALA A 110 -27.28 -35.53 28.25
CA ALA A 110 -25.83 -35.52 28.39
C ALA A 110 -25.14 -36.44 27.35
N VAL A 111 -25.67 -37.65 27.14
CA VAL A 111 -25.15 -38.58 26.12
C VAL A 111 -25.36 -38.06 24.70
N ALA A 112 -26.51 -37.47 24.41
CA ALA A 112 -26.82 -36.89 23.11
C ALA A 112 -25.91 -35.70 22.79
N MET A 113 -25.76 -34.75 23.71
CA MET A 113 -24.84 -33.61 23.60
C MET A 113 -23.40 -34.07 23.34
N ARG A 114 -22.92 -35.08 24.08
CA ARG A 114 -21.59 -35.65 23.85
C ARG A 114 -21.43 -36.26 22.45
N ARG A 115 -22.47 -36.90 21.91
CA ARG A 115 -22.45 -37.45 20.55
C ARG A 115 -22.41 -36.33 19.52
N THR A 116 -23.31 -35.34 19.63
CA THR A 116 -23.35 -34.17 18.73
C THR A 116 -22.01 -33.42 18.71
N LEU A 117 -21.35 -33.24 19.87
CA LEU A 117 -20.04 -32.59 19.93
C LEU A 117 -18.94 -33.34 19.15
N ARG A 118 -19.05 -34.67 18.94
CA ARG A 118 -18.07 -35.39 18.11
C ARG A 118 -18.14 -34.98 16.64
N ASP A 119 -19.31 -34.56 16.19
CA ASP A 119 -19.58 -34.18 14.81
C ASP A 119 -19.29 -32.69 14.59
N VAL A 120 -19.87 -31.82 15.43
CA VAL A 120 -19.70 -30.35 15.31
C VAL A 120 -18.43 -29.81 15.94
N GLY A 121 -17.79 -30.57 16.84
CA GLY A 121 -16.62 -30.13 17.61
C GLY A 121 -15.28 -30.28 16.90
N ARG A 122 -15.24 -30.52 15.58
CA ARG A 122 -14.02 -30.56 14.76
C ARG A 122 -13.86 -29.24 14.01
N ILE A 123 -13.15 -28.29 14.63
CA ILE A 123 -13.03 -26.92 14.11
C ILE A 123 -11.66 -26.74 13.42
N ARG A 124 -11.66 -26.20 12.21
CA ARG A 124 -10.44 -25.89 11.44
C ARG A 124 -9.86 -24.56 11.92
N ALA A 125 -8.64 -24.58 12.46
CA ALA A 125 -7.93 -23.39 12.91
C ALA A 125 -6.60 -23.26 12.16
N GLY A 126 -6.61 -22.51 11.06
CA GLY A 126 -5.48 -22.38 10.13
C GLY A 126 -5.16 -23.72 9.44
N ARG A 127 -3.90 -24.17 9.53
CA ARG A 127 -3.42 -25.44 8.93
C ARG A 127 -3.64 -26.70 9.81
N SER A 128 -4.30 -26.58 10.97
CA SER A 128 -4.49 -27.70 11.91
C SER A 128 -5.90 -27.75 12.50
N ASN A 129 -6.37 -28.94 12.89
CA ASN A 129 -7.71 -29.14 13.46
C ASN A 129 -7.68 -29.13 14.99
N VAL A 130 -8.66 -28.45 15.62
CA VAL A 130 -8.93 -28.53 17.06
C VAL A 130 -10.16 -29.42 17.28
N VAL A 131 -10.04 -30.40 18.18
CA VAL A 131 -11.13 -31.32 18.53
C VAL A 131 -11.62 -30.99 19.93
N LEU A 132 -12.88 -30.57 20.03
CA LEU A 132 -13.57 -30.27 21.28
C LEU A 132 -14.06 -31.56 21.96
N ARG A 133 -14.05 -31.58 23.30
CA ARG A 133 -14.60 -32.64 24.15
C ARG A 133 -15.27 -32.02 25.36
N MET A 134 -16.22 -32.71 25.98
CA MET A 134 -16.89 -32.23 27.20
C MET A 134 -16.63 -33.12 28.42
N SER A 135 -16.40 -32.53 29.59
CA SER A 135 -16.56 -33.16 30.91
C SER A 135 -17.98 -32.86 31.39
N VAL A 136 -18.69 -33.86 31.90
CA VAL A 136 -20.09 -33.69 32.32
C VAL A 136 -20.33 -34.30 33.68
N GLY A 137 -20.82 -33.50 34.61
CA GLY A 137 -21.36 -33.91 35.91
C GLY A 137 -22.88 -33.94 35.90
N VAL A 138 -23.48 -34.99 36.46
CA VAL A 138 -24.93 -35.11 36.60
C VAL A 138 -25.29 -35.51 38.03
N HIS A 139 -26.14 -34.71 38.66
CA HIS A 139 -26.67 -35.01 39.98
C HIS A 139 -28.14 -34.63 40.07
N GLY A 140 -28.92 -35.48 40.73
CA GLY A 140 -30.34 -35.26 40.95
C GLY A 140 -30.67 -35.35 42.42
N GLY A 141 -31.49 -34.41 42.87
CA GLY A 141 -31.74 -34.13 44.28
C GLY A 141 -32.47 -32.81 44.47
N SER A 142 -32.40 -32.29 45.69
CA SER A 142 -33.06 -31.05 46.11
C SER A 142 -32.14 -29.84 45.91
N TYR A 143 -32.58 -28.85 45.14
CA TYR A 143 -31.84 -27.62 44.87
C TYR A 143 -32.58 -26.42 45.44
N ALA A 144 -31.87 -25.52 46.12
CA ALA A 144 -32.43 -24.23 46.52
C ALA A 144 -32.17 -23.22 45.39
N MET A 145 -33.25 -22.71 44.80
CA MET A 145 -33.24 -21.69 43.75
C MET A 145 -33.55 -20.33 44.39
N PHE A 146 -32.57 -19.44 44.44
CA PHE A 146 -32.69 -18.10 45.00
C PHE A 146 -32.92 -17.09 43.88
N LEU A 147 -33.84 -16.16 44.10
CA LEU A 147 -34.09 -15.04 43.20
C LEU A 147 -34.02 -13.75 44.00
N VAL A 148 -32.84 -13.13 43.96
CA VAL A 148 -32.42 -12.10 44.92
C VAL A 148 -31.83 -10.87 44.21
N GLY A 149 -31.73 -9.74 44.89
CA GLY A 149 -31.19 -8.50 44.34
C GLY A 149 -32.20 -7.34 44.34
N GLY A 150 -31.66 -6.13 44.12
CA GLY A 150 -32.40 -4.88 44.04
C GLY A 150 -32.57 -4.38 42.61
N SER A 151 -31.47 -3.98 41.96
CA SER A 151 -31.55 -3.30 40.65
C SER A 151 -31.92 -4.22 39.49
N HIS A 152 -31.60 -5.50 39.65
CA HIS A 152 -32.11 -6.62 38.89
C HIS A 152 -32.25 -7.84 39.80
N ARG A 153 -33.10 -8.79 39.41
CA ARG A 153 -33.34 -10.04 40.12
C ARG A 153 -32.42 -11.12 39.56
N GLU A 154 -31.41 -11.50 40.33
CA GLU A 154 -30.41 -12.49 39.94
C GLU A 154 -30.81 -13.89 40.43
N LEU A 155 -30.87 -14.85 39.51
CA LEU A 155 -31.09 -16.26 39.83
C LEU A 155 -29.78 -16.90 40.32
N LEU A 156 -29.74 -17.38 41.55
CA LEU A 156 -28.64 -18.15 42.13
C LEU A 156 -29.12 -19.55 42.51
N VAL A 157 -28.23 -20.54 42.39
CA VAL A 157 -28.52 -21.94 42.74
C VAL A 157 -27.57 -22.37 43.85
N GLY A 158 -28.10 -22.97 44.91
CA GLY A 158 -27.28 -23.46 46.02
C GLY A 158 -27.80 -24.75 46.66
N GLY A 159 -27.09 -25.16 47.70
CA GLY A 159 -27.35 -26.38 48.45
C GLY A 159 -26.42 -27.52 48.05
N SER A 160 -26.42 -28.58 48.87
CA SER A 160 -25.51 -29.71 48.73
C SER A 160 -25.62 -30.41 47.36
N ALA A 161 -26.79 -30.37 46.72
CA ALA A 161 -26.99 -30.89 45.37
C ALA A 161 -26.21 -30.08 44.30
N ALA A 162 -26.17 -28.74 44.42
CA ALA A 162 -25.38 -27.86 43.55
C ALA A 162 -23.88 -28.11 43.72
N THR A 163 -23.42 -28.27 44.97
CA THR A 163 -22.04 -28.68 45.27
C THR A 163 -21.71 -30.07 44.70
N THR A 164 -22.66 -31.00 44.75
CA THR A 164 -22.47 -32.36 44.23
C THR A 164 -22.37 -32.39 42.70
N VAL A 165 -23.20 -31.63 41.97
CA VAL A 165 -23.10 -31.58 40.50
C VAL A 165 -21.79 -30.94 40.04
N ALA A 166 -21.36 -29.86 40.71
CA ALA A 166 -20.05 -29.23 40.47
C ALA A 166 -18.89 -30.19 40.77
N ALA A 167 -18.99 -30.98 41.85
CA ALA A 167 -18.01 -32.02 42.14
C ALA A 167 -17.98 -33.09 41.03
N MET A 168 -19.14 -33.60 40.58
CA MET A 168 -19.20 -34.61 39.53
C MET A 168 -18.54 -34.15 38.22
N GLU A 169 -18.74 -32.88 37.84
CA GLU A 169 -18.09 -32.28 36.66
C GLU A 169 -16.57 -32.24 36.86
N SER A 170 -16.10 -31.71 37.99
CA SER A 170 -14.66 -31.57 38.26
C SER A 170 -13.88 -32.89 38.27
N PHE A 171 -14.54 -34.01 38.63
CA PHE A 171 -13.98 -35.35 38.60
C PHE A 171 -14.13 -36.07 37.25
N ALA A 172 -14.94 -35.54 36.32
CA ALA A 172 -15.13 -36.13 35.00
C ALA A 172 -13.95 -35.77 34.08
N SER A 173 -13.38 -36.77 33.39
CA SER A 173 -12.38 -36.52 32.34
C SER A 173 -13.02 -36.07 31.03
N ALA A 174 -12.26 -35.42 30.14
CA ALA A 174 -12.75 -34.98 28.84
C ALA A 174 -13.33 -36.14 27.99
N GLY A 175 -14.63 -36.09 27.71
CA GLY A 175 -15.43 -37.12 27.03
C GLY A 175 -16.24 -38.03 27.96
N GLN A 176 -16.08 -37.89 29.27
CA GLN A 176 -16.76 -38.67 30.30
C GLN A 176 -18.00 -37.96 30.81
N ILE A 177 -19.03 -38.74 31.14
CA ILE A 177 -20.23 -38.28 31.85
C ILE A 177 -20.25 -39.02 33.18
N LEU A 178 -20.22 -38.28 34.29
CA LEU A 178 -20.19 -38.82 35.64
C LEU A 178 -21.51 -38.52 36.33
N VAL A 179 -22.21 -39.57 36.75
CA VAL A 179 -23.43 -39.45 37.57
C VAL A 179 -23.09 -39.69 39.04
N SER A 180 -23.73 -38.94 39.93
CA SER A 180 -23.61 -39.19 41.37
C SER A 180 -24.17 -40.57 41.76
N ALA A 181 -23.77 -41.09 42.92
CA ALA A 181 -24.31 -42.34 43.45
C ALA A 181 -25.84 -42.30 43.65
N ASP A 182 -26.40 -41.15 43.99
CA ASP A 182 -27.85 -40.99 44.14
C ASP A 182 -28.58 -41.02 42.81
N THR A 183 -28.07 -40.30 41.80
CA THR A 183 -28.62 -40.34 40.44
C THR A 183 -28.53 -41.73 39.83
N ALA A 184 -27.45 -42.47 40.10
CA ALA A 184 -27.28 -43.84 39.60
C ALA A 184 -28.39 -44.80 40.05
N LYS A 185 -29.06 -44.53 41.19
CA LYS A 185 -30.20 -45.33 41.68
C LYS A 185 -31.42 -45.25 40.76
N TRP A 186 -31.56 -44.17 40.00
CA TRP A 186 -32.68 -43.92 39.09
C TRP A 186 -32.40 -44.40 37.66
N LEU A 187 -31.24 -45.00 37.40
CA LEU A 187 -30.81 -45.41 36.07
C LEU A 187 -30.77 -46.94 35.94
N PRO A 188 -31.10 -47.51 34.77
CA PRO A 188 -30.90 -48.93 34.51
C PRO A 188 -29.42 -49.32 34.67
N ARG A 189 -29.14 -50.45 35.34
CA ARG A 189 -27.76 -50.94 35.53
C ARG A 189 -26.99 -51.10 34.22
N SER A 190 -27.67 -51.39 33.11
CA SER A 190 -27.09 -51.50 31.77
C SER A 190 -26.51 -50.18 31.22
N CYS A 191 -26.89 -49.04 31.81
CA CYS A 191 -26.39 -47.72 31.43
C CYS A 191 -25.12 -47.31 32.20
N LEU A 192 -24.85 -47.96 33.33
CA LEU A 192 -23.78 -47.61 34.25
C LEU A 192 -22.48 -48.38 33.94
N GLY A 193 -21.35 -47.70 34.07
CA GLY A 193 -20.00 -48.23 33.88
C GLY A 193 -19.19 -48.26 35.19
N PRO A 194 -17.86 -48.25 35.12
CA PRO A 194 -17.01 -48.29 36.31
C PRO A 194 -17.16 -47.03 37.17
N ARG A 195 -16.82 -47.15 38.46
CA ARG A 195 -16.71 -46.00 39.37
C ARG A 195 -15.50 -45.15 39.01
N SER A 196 -15.63 -43.84 39.13
CA SER A 196 -14.57 -42.86 38.87
C SER A 196 -14.66 -41.76 39.92
N GLY A 197 -13.74 -41.75 40.88
CA GLY A 197 -13.80 -40.87 42.05
C GLY A 197 -15.11 -41.05 42.83
N PRO A 198 -15.84 -39.97 43.18
CA PRO A 198 -17.09 -40.06 43.94
C PRO A 198 -18.31 -40.51 43.11
N GLY A 199 -18.20 -40.62 41.78
CA GLY A 199 -19.32 -40.92 40.88
C GLY A 199 -19.19 -42.24 40.11
N VAL A 200 -20.18 -42.49 39.23
CA VAL A 200 -20.26 -43.65 38.33
C VAL A 200 -20.30 -43.17 36.88
N VAL A 201 -19.54 -43.81 35.99
CA VAL A 201 -19.54 -43.44 34.57
C VAL A 201 -20.87 -43.79 33.93
N LEU A 202 -21.49 -42.85 33.22
CA LEU A 202 -22.63 -43.13 32.35
C LEU A 202 -22.12 -43.66 30.99
N ALA A 203 -22.15 -44.99 30.83
CA ALA A 203 -21.60 -45.68 29.67
C ALA A 203 -22.56 -45.69 28.47
N ARG A 204 -23.87 -45.83 28.71
CA ARG A 204 -24.91 -45.85 27.66
C ARG A 204 -26.02 -44.84 27.96
N SER A 205 -26.72 -44.41 26.91
CA SER A 205 -27.91 -43.55 27.07
C SER A 205 -29.04 -44.37 27.71
N PRO A 206 -29.70 -43.86 28.77
CA PRO A 206 -30.99 -44.40 29.17
C PRO A 206 -32.05 -44.11 28.11
N SER A 207 -33.12 -44.91 28.11
CA SER A 207 -34.36 -44.59 27.37
C SER A 207 -35.17 -43.62 28.23
N ALA A 208 -35.58 -42.52 27.64
CA ALA A 208 -36.39 -41.49 28.26
C ALA A 208 -37.40 -40.98 27.23
N SER A 209 -38.59 -40.62 27.70
CA SER A 209 -39.62 -39.98 26.88
C SER A 209 -39.17 -38.59 26.41
N ASP A 210 -39.64 -38.17 25.22
CA ASP A 210 -39.49 -36.79 24.77
C ASP A 210 -40.35 -35.88 25.67
N TRP A 211 -39.86 -34.67 25.94
CA TRP A 211 -40.56 -33.75 26.82
C TRP A 211 -41.68 -33.03 26.06
N THR A 212 -42.91 -33.15 26.55
CA THR A 212 -44.05 -32.37 26.12
C THR A 212 -44.30 -31.24 27.11
N PRO A 213 -44.41 -29.97 26.68
CA PRO A 213 -44.80 -28.88 27.57
C PRO A 213 -46.20 -29.14 28.15
N GLU A 214 -46.38 -28.96 29.47
CA GLU A 214 -47.72 -28.87 30.07
C GLU A 214 -48.43 -27.57 29.64
N ASP A 215 -49.76 -27.50 29.85
CA ASP A 215 -50.61 -26.37 29.44
C ASP A 215 -49.99 -25.00 29.78
N ALA A 216 -50.05 -24.09 28.79
CA ALA A 216 -49.29 -22.85 28.80
C ALA A 216 -49.62 -21.97 30.00
N LEU A 217 -48.72 -21.94 31.00
CA LEU A 217 -48.71 -20.91 32.05
C LEU A 217 -48.80 -19.52 31.42
N ALA A 218 -49.58 -18.63 32.03
CA ALA A 218 -49.66 -17.24 31.60
C ALA A 218 -48.25 -16.61 31.63
N ARG A 219 -47.83 -16.01 30.52
CA ARG A 219 -46.49 -15.39 30.45
C ARG A 219 -46.44 -14.17 31.38
N PRO A 220 -45.40 -14.02 32.21
CA PRO A 220 -45.22 -12.81 33.01
C PRO A 220 -45.01 -11.58 32.10
N PRO A 221 -45.28 -10.36 32.56
CA PRO A 221 -45.01 -9.15 31.78
C PRO A 221 -43.54 -9.07 31.34
N GLU A 222 -43.28 -8.55 30.13
CA GLU A 222 -41.90 -8.44 29.61
C GLU A 222 -40.99 -7.60 30.52
N GLN A 223 -41.54 -6.61 31.22
CA GLN A 223 -40.82 -5.84 32.23
C GLN A 223 -40.26 -6.73 33.35
N ALA A 224 -41.05 -7.66 33.89
CA ALA A 224 -40.61 -8.58 34.95
C ALA A 224 -39.50 -9.52 34.46
N ILE A 225 -39.53 -9.90 33.17
CA ILE A 225 -38.46 -10.66 32.52
C ILE A 225 -37.20 -9.81 32.35
N ALA A 226 -37.35 -8.57 31.87
CA ALA A 226 -36.25 -7.64 31.69
C ALA A 226 -35.60 -7.27 33.04
N GLU A 227 -36.35 -7.22 34.13
CA GLU A 227 -35.83 -7.04 35.50
C GLU A 227 -34.97 -8.20 36.00
N CYS A 228 -34.96 -9.36 35.32
CA CYS A 228 -34.02 -10.44 35.60
C CYS A 228 -32.68 -10.30 34.84
N LEU A 229 -32.54 -9.26 34.00
CA LEU A 229 -31.29 -8.97 33.28
C LEU A 229 -30.54 -7.84 33.99
N PRO A 230 -29.21 -7.96 34.16
CA PRO A 230 -28.40 -6.88 34.72
C PRO A 230 -28.61 -5.57 33.97
N THR A 231 -28.71 -4.46 34.69
CA THR A 231 -29.15 -3.15 34.16
C THR A 231 -28.41 -2.71 32.89
N THR A 232 -27.09 -2.88 32.88
CA THR A 232 -26.24 -2.51 31.73
C THR A 232 -26.39 -3.49 30.57
N VAL A 233 -26.44 -4.81 30.85
CA VAL A 233 -26.68 -5.85 29.84
C VAL A 233 -28.06 -5.68 29.21
N ARG A 234 -29.10 -5.47 30.03
CA ARG A 234 -30.48 -5.16 29.63
C ARG A 234 -30.54 -4.00 28.64
N SER A 235 -29.91 -2.87 28.99
CA SER A 235 -29.88 -1.68 28.12
C SER A 235 -29.16 -1.93 26.78
N HIS A 236 -28.20 -2.86 26.76
CA HIS A 236 -27.42 -3.20 25.57
C HIS A 236 -28.18 -4.16 24.65
N VAL A 237 -28.67 -5.29 25.18
CA VAL A 237 -29.33 -6.34 24.37
C VAL A 237 -30.73 -5.95 23.90
N LEU A 238 -31.45 -5.10 24.66
CA LEU A 238 -32.76 -4.60 24.26
C LEU A 238 -32.68 -3.35 23.35
N GLY A 239 -31.51 -2.73 23.22
CA GLY A 239 -31.29 -1.52 22.42
C GLY A 239 -31.04 -1.76 20.92
N GLY A 240 -30.99 -3.02 20.46
CA GLY A 240 -30.67 -3.44 19.10
C GLY A 240 -29.70 -4.64 19.10
N HIS A 241 -29.57 -5.36 17.97
CA HIS A 241 -28.61 -6.47 17.89
C HIS A 241 -27.18 -5.97 18.13
N ALA A 242 -26.56 -6.44 19.21
CA ALA A 242 -25.18 -6.12 19.51
C ALA A 242 -24.26 -6.91 18.57
N ALA A 243 -23.64 -6.22 17.62
CA ALA A 243 -22.61 -6.83 16.81
C ALA A 243 -21.49 -7.34 17.73
N PRO A 244 -20.88 -8.49 17.43
CA PRO A 244 -19.74 -8.95 18.21
C PRO A 244 -18.56 -7.99 18.04
N GLU A 245 -17.85 -7.72 19.15
CA GLU A 245 -16.86 -6.65 19.22
C GLU A 245 -15.57 -7.09 19.90
N HIS A 246 -14.47 -6.54 19.39
CA HIS A 246 -13.15 -6.59 20.01
C HIS A 246 -12.89 -5.34 20.81
N ARG A 247 -12.71 -5.50 22.12
CA ARG A 247 -12.45 -4.39 23.02
C ARG A 247 -11.48 -4.79 24.11
N THR A 248 -11.01 -3.79 24.85
CA THR A 248 -10.27 -4.04 26.09
C THR A 248 -11.23 -3.86 27.25
N ALA A 249 -11.24 -4.79 28.20
CA ALA A 249 -12.07 -4.69 29.40
C ALA A 249 -11.31 -5.15 30.64
N THR A 250 -11.74 -4.65 31.78
CA THR A 250 -11.33 -5.10 33.11
C THR A 250 -12.40 -6.04 33.63
N VAL A 251 -12.02 -7.28 33.90
CA VAL A 251 -12.94 -8.36 34.31
C VAL A 251 -12.60 -8.77 35.74
N ALA A 252 -13.63 -8.87 36.59
CA ALA A 252 -13.48 -9.36 37.95
C ALA A 252 -14.39 -10.56 38.21
N PHE A 253 -13.88 -11.48 39.03
CA PHE A 253 -14.63 -12.59 39.59
C PHE A 253 -14.67 -12.48 41.11
N LEU A 254 -15.86 -12.68 41.68
CA LEU A 254 -16.11 -12.73 43.12
C LEU A 254 -16.68 -14.11 43.45
N GLN A 255 -15.96 -14.94 44.20
CA GLN A 255 -16.48 -16.21 44.70
C GLN A 255 -16.93 -16.05 46.15
N PHE A 256 -18.19 -16.40 46.43
CA PHE A 256 -18.74 -16.44 47.78
C PHE A 256 -18.85 -17.88 48.28
N GLY A 257 -18.57 -18.11 49.56
CA GLY A 257 -18.58 -19.43 50.20
C GLY A 257 -19.57 -19.57 51.34
N GLU A 258 -19.57 -20.75 51.98
CA GLU A 258 -20.38 -21.13 53.16
C GLU A 258 -21.90 -21.19 52.96
N LEU A 259 -22.40 -21.07 51.74
CA LEU A 259 -23.84 -21.09 51.48
C LEU A 259 -24.50 -22.41 51.90
N ASP A 260 -23.88 -23.55 51.65
CA ASP A 260 -24.46 -24.86 52.03
C ASP A 260 -24.56 -25.00 53.55
N ARG A 261 -23.59 -24.42 54.28
CA ARG A 261 -23.55 -24.42 55.73
C ARG A 261 -24.67 -23.55 56.30
N VAL A 262 -24.89 -22.37 55.74
CA VAL A 262 -26.01 -21.49 56.11
C VAL A 262 -27.33 -22.21 55.81
N LEU A 263 -27.48 -22.77 54.61
CA LEU A 263 -28.69 -23.49 54.21
C LEU A 263 -29.01 -24.65 55.15
N ALA A 264 -27.99 -25.42 55.56
CA ALA A 264 -28.16 -26.57 56.46
C ALA A 264 -28.45 -26.19 57.92
N ARG A 265 -27.94 -25.05 58.41
CA ARG A 265 -28.06 -24.64 59.83
C ARG A 265 -29.18 -23.65 60.08
N GLU A 266 -29.37 -22.70 59.17
CA GLU A 266 -30.26 -21.55 59.32
C GLU A 266 -31.49 -21.64 58.39
N GLY A 267 -31.48 -22.54 57.40
CA GLY A 267 -32.59 -22.78 56.49
C GLY A 267 -32.58 -21.93 55.22
N ALA A 268 -33.52 -22.21 54.31
CA ALA A 268 -33.60 -21.61 52.97
C ALA A 268 -33.87 -20.10 53.01
N GLU A 269 -34.75 -19.63 53.89
CA GLU A 269 -35.08 -18.21 54.02
C GLU A 269 -33.91 -17.38 54.56
N ALA A 270 -33.20 -17.88 55.57
CA ALA A 270 -32.01 -17.21 56.09
C ALA A 270 -30.87 -17.17 55.06
N ALA A 271 -30.69 -18.25 54.30
CA ALA A 271 -29.76 -18.28 53.17
C ALA A 271 -30.15 -17.28 52.09
N ALA A 272 -31.45 -17.15 51.78
CA ALA A 272 -31.96 -16.17 50.83
C ALA A 272 -31.70 -14.73 51.28
N ALA A 273 -31.94 -14.42 52.56
CA ALA A 273 -31.68 -13.10 53.12
C ALA A 273 -30.19 -12.70 53.06
N ARG A 274 -29.27 -13.63 53.39
CA ARG A 274 -27.81 -13.37 53.28
C ARG A 274 -27.37 -13.19 51.83
N LEU A 275 -27.91 -14.00 50.91
CA LEU A 275 -27.62 -13.85 49.48
C LEU A 275 -28.16 -12.55 48.91
N ASP A 276 -29.37 -12.14 49.31
CA ASP A 276 -29.97 -10.86 48.90
C ASP A 276 -29.14 -9.68 49.37
N GLN A 277 -28.71 -9.69 50.64
CA GLN A 277 -27.80 -8.66 51.15
C GLN A 277 -26.47 -8.63 50.39
N LEU A 278 -25.85 -9.79 50.11
CA LEU A 278 -24.62 -9.85 49.32
C LEU A 278 -24.82 -9.29 47.90
N VAL A 279 -25.86 -9.74 47.19
CA VAL A 279 -26.11 -9.33 45.81
C VAL A 279 -26.43 -7.84 45.73
N ARG A 280 -27.19 -7.29 46.69
CA ARG A 280 -27.44 -5.83 46.78
C ARG A 280 -26.17 -5.04 47.00
N VAL A 281 -25.30 -5.47 47.91
CA VAL A 281 -23.98 -4.83 48.12
C VAL A 281 -23.18 -4.79 46.82
N VAL A 282 -23.17 -5.88 46.06
CA VAL A 282 -22.49 -5.92 44.76
C VAL A 282 -23.17 -4.99 43.75
N GLN A 283 -24.49 -5.05 43.61
CA GLN A 283 -25.27 -4.21 42.69
C GLN A 283 -25.09 -2.72 42.97
N ASP A 284 -25.22 -2.29 44.23
CA ASP A 284 -25.07 -0.90 44.64
C ASP A 284 -23.66 -0.38 44.33
N ALA A 285 -22.63 -1.18 44.59
CA ALA A 285 -21.25 -0.81 44.30
C ALA A 285 -21.00 -0.70 42.79
N VAL A 286 -21.43 -1.67 41.98
CA VAL A 286 -21.18 -1.63 40.53
C VAL A 286 -21.97 -0.52 39.85
N GLU A 287 -23.18 -0.20 40.32
CA GLU A 287 -23.96 0.93 39.80
C GLU A 287 -23.34 2.27 40.15
N ARG A 288 -22.88 2.43 41.39
CA ARG A 288 -22.18 3.63 41.84
C ARG A 288 -20.96 3.96 40.99
N TYR A 289 -20.17 2.94 40.62
CA TYR A 289 -18.95 3.12 39.84
C TYR A 289 -19.13 2.84 38.33
N LYS A 290 -20.36 2.59 37.88
CA LYS A 290 -20.70 2.26 36.48
C LYS A 290 -19.93 1.04 35.95
N VAL A 291 -19.71 0.05 36.80
CA VAL A 291 -19.23 -1.29 36.45
C VAL A 291 -20.44 -2.14 36.05
N CYS A 292 -20.28 -3.00 35.05
CA CYS A 292 -21.32 -3.91 34.60
C CYS A 292 -21.32 -5.17 35.47
N PHE A 293 -22.46 -5.51 36.07
CA PHE A 293 -22.74 -6.87 36.54
C PHE A 293 -23.03 -7.73 35.30
N LEU A 294 -22.21 -8.76 35.04
CA LEU A 294 -22.38 -9.59 33.85
C LEU A 294 -23.38 -10.72 34.11
N ASP A 295 -23.07 -11.59 35.06
CA ASP A 295 -23.90 -12.72 35.48
C ASP A 295 -23.31 -13.40 36.73
N SER A 296 -23.93 -14.49 37.15
CA SER A 296 -23.46 -15.38 38.21
C SER A 296 -23.43 -16.86 37.78
N ASP A 297 -22.67 -17.68 38.52
CA ASP A 297 -22.51 -19.12 38.29
C ASP A 297 -22.39 -19.90 39.61
N ILE A 298 -22.52 -21.22 39.56
CA ILE A 298 -22.41 -22.10 40.74
C ILE A 298 -20.96 -22.41 41.10
N SER A 299 -20.70 -22.74 42.37
CA SER A 299 -19.41 -23.27 42.81
C SER A 299 -19.57 -24.24 43.98
N SER A 300 -18.51 -24.96 44.34
CA SER A 300 -18.53 -25.82 45.53
C SER A 300 -18.75 -24.99 46.79
N ASN A 301 -19.81 -25.30 47.55
CA ASN A 301 -20.18 -24.61 48.80
C ASN A 301 -20.46 -23.10 48.61
N GLY A 302 -21.02 -22.69 47.47
CA GLY A 302 -21.37 -21.29 47.19
C GLY A 302 -21.53 -20.98 45.70
N GLY A 303 -21.14 -19.78 45.27
CA GLY A 303 -21.31 -19.32 43.88
C GLY A 303 -20.29 -18.26 43.47
N LYS A 304 -20.37 -17.81 42.22
CA LYS A 304 -19.48 -16.82 41.62
C LYS A 304 -20.30 -15.70 40.98
N ILE A 305 -19.82 -14.47 41.08
CA ILE A 305 -20.35 -13.31 40.37
C ILE A 305 -19.26 -12.77 39.44
N ARG A 306 -19.62 -12.45 38.19
CA ARG A 306 -18.73 -11.86 37.20
C ARG A 306 -19.09 -10.41 36.94
N LEU A 307 -18.07 -9.56 36.96
CA LEU A 307 -18.19 -8.13 36.69
C LEU A 307 -17.29 -7.73 35.52
N SER A 308 -17.67 -6.67 34.82
CA SER A 308 -16.90 -6.09 33.73
C SER A 308 -16.96 -4.56 33.71
N ALA A 309 -15.83 -3.91 33.56
CA ALA A 309 -15.73 -2.50 33.21
C ALA A 309 -15.07 -2.40 31.83
N GLY A 310 -15.62 -1.58 30.93
CA GLY A 310 -15.24 -1.58 29.51
C GLY A 310 -16.16 -2.41 28.60
N ALA A 311 -17.01 -3.28 29.15
CA ALA A 311 -18.01 -4.03 28.39
C ALA A 311 -19.35 -4.21 29.14
N PRO A 312 -20.53 -4.02 28.48
CA PRO A 312 -20.74 -3.72 27.05
C PRO A 312 -20.48 -2.27 26.65
N ARG A 313 -20.12 -1.40 27.58
CA ARG A 313 -19.76 0.00 27.31
C ARG A 313 -18.50 0.37 28.10
N ALA A 314 -17.60 1.12 27.47
CA ALA A 314 -16.48 1.77 28.17
C ALA A 314 -16.92 3.15 28.63
N VAL A 315 -16.67 3.47 29.90
CA VAL A 315 -17.07 4.77 30.48
C VAL A 315 -15.82 5.59 30.87
N GLY A 316 -14.63 5.04 30.59
CA GLY A 316 -13.33 5.58 30.96
C GLY A 316 -12.98 5.26 32.41
N GLU A 317 -11.69 5.13 32.72
CA GLU A 317 -11.19 4.79 34.07
C GLU A 317 -11.74 3.42 34.55
N ASP A 318 -11.92 2.49 33.62
CA ASP A 318 -12.61 1.23 33.84
C ASP A 318 -11.89 0.35 34.88
N GLU A 319 -10.56 0.40 34.93
CA GLU A 319 -9.72 -0.28 35.92
C GLU A 319 -9.90 0.31 37.31
N GLU A 320 -9.85 1.64 37.43
CA GLU A 320 -10.08 2.35 38.68
C GLU A 320 -11.47 2.07 39.23
N ARG A 321 -12.50 2.22 38.40
CA ARG A 321 -13.90 2.00 38.77
C ARG A 321 -14.14 0.57 39.21
N MET A 322 -13.53 -0.40 38.53
CA MET A 322 -13.56 -1.79 38.97
C MET A 322 -12.94 -1.95 40.36
N LEU A 323 -11.74 -1.42 40.59
CA LEU A 323 -11.07 -1.53 41.89
C LEU A 323 -11.85 -0.82 43.02
N LEU A 324 -12.41 0.37 42.76
CA LEU A 324 -13.25 1.10 43.71
C LEU A 324 -14.54 0.34 44.04
N ALA A 325 -15.19 -0.25 43.04
CA ALA A 325 -16.37 -1.10 43.26
C ALA A 325 -16.02 -2.32 44.11
N LEU A 326 -14.94 -3.03 43.78
CA LEU A 326 -14.49 -4.21 44.52
C LEU A 326 -14.08 -3.86 45.97
N ARG A 327 -13.41 -2.73 46.19
CA ARG A 327 -13.09 -2.24 47.54
C ARG A 327 -14.34 -1.92 48.33
N THR A 328 -15.29 -1.23 47.73
CA THR A 328 -16.59 -0.92 48.37
C THR A 328 -17.32 -2.19 48.76
N ILE A 329 -17.28 -3.24 47.92
CA ILE A 329 -17.90 -4.54 48.21
C ILE A 329 -17.24 -5.23 49.41
N ILE A 330 -15.91 -5.23 49.48
CA ILE A 330 -15.17 -5.87 50.58
C ILE A 330 -15.31 -5.08 51.89
N GLU A 331 -15.28 -3.74 51.82
CA GLU A 331 -15.41 -2.85 52.99
C GLU A 331 -16.82 -2.83 53.58
N ALA A 332 -17.84 -3.21 52.81
CA ALA A 332 -19.20 -3.39 53.29
C ALA A 332 -19.39 -4.63 54.18
N ASP A 333 -18.33 -5.43 54.41
CA ASP A 333 -18.31 -6.66 55.21
C ASP A 333 -19.48 -7.60 54.87
N PRO A 334 -19.49 -8.17 53.65
CA PRO A 334 -20.64 -8.91 53.16
C PRO A 334 -20.91 -10.17 54.00
N PRO A 335 -22.19 -10.59 54.14
CA PRO A 335 -22.61 -11.65 55.08
C PRO A 335 -22.13 -13.06 54.72
N LEU A 336 -21.44 -13.20 53.59
CA LEU A 336 -20.78 -14.43 53.12
C LEU A 336 -19.34 -14.10 52.70
N PRO A 337 -18.37 -14.97 53.02
CA PRO A 337 -16.96 -14.72 52.72
C PRO A 337 -16.69 -14.65 51.22
N LEU A 338 -15.95 -13.63 50.78
CA LEU A 338 -15.61 -13.39 49.37
C LEU A 338 -14.13 -13.59 49.05
N GLN A 339 -13.84 -14.16 47.88
CA GLN A 339 -12.53 -14.16 47.25
C GLN A 339 -12.63 -13.42 45.93
N VAL A 340 -11.69 -12.51 45.64
CA VAL A 340 -11.80 -11.60 44.49
C VAL A 340 -10.54 -11.63 43.64
N GLY A 341 -10.72 -11.77 42.33
CA GLY A 341 -9.65 -11.68 41.34
C GLY A 341 -10.04 -10.76 40.19
N VAL A 342 -9.13 -9.86 39.80
CA VAL A 342 -9.36 -8.89 38.73
C VAL A 342 -8.18 -8.87 37.75
N ASN A 343 -8.50 -8.83 36.46
CA ASN A 343 -7.50 -8.71 35.41
C ASN A 343 -8.02 -7.86 34.25
N ARG A 344 -7.10 -7.24 33.51
CA ARG A 344 -7.37 -6.40 32.36
C ARG A 344 -6.72 -6.96 31.11
N GLY A 345 -7.39 -6.85 29.97
CA GLY A 345 -6.82 -7.21 28.69
C GLY A 345 -7.84 -7.24 27.57
N PRO A 346 -7.43 -7.64 26.35
CA PRO A 346 -8.34 -7.80 25.25
C PRO A 346 -9.40 -8.85 25.60
N VAL A 347 -10.65 -8.51 25.34
CA VAL A 347 -11.80 -9.40 25.43
C VAL A 347 -12.58 -9.34 24.14
N PHE A 348 -13.30 -10.42 23.90
CA PHE A 348 -14.33 -10.47 22.89
C PHE A 348 -15.69 -10.39 23.59
N THR A 349 -16.62 -9.65 22.99
CA THR A 349 -17.98 -9.52 23.50
C THR A 349 -19.03 -9.73 22.43
N GLY A 350 -20.16 -10.36 22.77
CA GLY A 350 -21.29 -10.51 21.86
C GLY A 350 -22.41 -11.38 22.45
N GLU A 351 -23.49 -11.55 21.68
CA GLU A 351 -24.57 -12.50 22.01
C GLU A 351 -24.23 -13.90 21.47
N VAL A 352 -24.33 -14.93 22.31
CA VAL A 352 -24.15 -16.34 21.94
C VAL A 352 -25.40 -17.14 22.29
N GLY A 353 -25.82 -18.04 21.39
CA GLY A 353 -26.90 -18.98 21.58
C GLY A 353 -27.99 -18.90 20.51
N PRO A 354 -28.89 -19.91 20.45
CA PRO A 354 -29.98 -19.95 19.49
C PRO A 354 -30.99 -18.79 19.69
N PRO A 355 -31.84 -18.48 18.69
CA PRO A 355 -32.83 -17.40 18.80
C PRO A 355 -33.79 -17.51 20.00
N TYR A 356 -34.06 -18.73 20.47
CA TYR A 356 -34.91 -18.98 21.64
C TYR A 356 -34.16 -18.93 22.99
N ARG A 357 -32.83 -18.84 22.97
CA ARG A 357 -31.99 -18.78 24.17
C ARG A 357 -30.62 -18.13 23.87
N ARG A 358 -30.45 -16.86 24.22
CA ARG A 358 -29.23 -16.07 24.00
C ARG A 358 -28.59 -15.60 25.30
N TRP A 359 -27.27 -15.40 25.30
CA TRP A 359 -26.53 -14.88 26.44
C TRP A 359 -25.53 -13.82 25.97
N TYR A 360 -25.43 -12.70 26.69
CA TYR A 360 -24.34 -11.77 26.46
C TYR A 360 -23.07 -12.31 27.12
N VAL A 361 -22.02 -12.52 26.35
CA VAL A 361 -20.79 -13.14 26.83
C VAL A 361 -19.62 -12.19 26.71
N VAL A 362 -18.74 -12.23 27.72
CA VAL A 362 -17.40 -11.65 27.68
C VAL A 362 -16.43 -12.81 27.78
N MET A 363 -15.60 -12.99 26.75
CA MET A 363 -14.70 -14.13 26.60
C MET A 363 -13.28 -13.69 26.27
N GLY A 364 -12.32 -14.52 26.64
CA GLY A 364 -10.91 -14.31 26.32
C GLY A 364 -9.99 -14.75 27.45
N ASP A 365 -8.70 -14.82 27.14
CA ASP A 365 -7.65 -15.15 28.11
C ASP A 365 -7.66 -14.21 29.33
N THR A 366 -8.06 -12.95 29.13
CA THR A 366 -8.27 -11.96 30.19
C THR A 366 -9.25 -12.45 31.27
N VAL A 367 -10.38 -13.02 30.86
CA VAL A 367 -11.45 -13.55 31.74
C VAL A 367 -10.93 -14.75 32.53
N ASN A 368 -10.23 -15.66 31.84
CA ASN A 368 -9.66 -16.86 32.45
C ASN A 368 -8.61 -16.53 33.51
N LEU A 369 -7.79 -15.50 33.28
CA LEU A 369 -6.79 -15.07 34.26
C LEU A 369 -7.44 -14.44 35.50
N ALA A 370 -8.49 -13.64 35.36
CA ALA A 370 -9.24 -13.08 36.49
C ALA A 370 -9.84 -14.19 37.39
N ALA A 371 -10.45 -15.22 36.79
CA ALA A 371 -10.98 -16.37 37.53
C ALA A 371 -9.90 -17.13 38.31
N ARG A 372 -8.69 -17.22 37.76
CA ARG A 372 -7.56 -17.93 38.40
C ARG A 372 -6.93 -17.13 39.53
N LEU A 373 -6.94 -15.80 39.44
CA LEU A 373 -6.54 -14.89 40.52
C LEU A 373 -7.51 -15.02 41.70
N MET A 374 -8.82 -15.02 41.42
CA MET A 374 -9.86 -15.20 42.42
C MET A 374 -9.69 -16.52 43.19
N ALA A 375 -9.44 -17.62 42.49
CA ALA A 375 -9.24 -18.93 43.11
C ALA A 375 -8.01 -19.01 44.04
N ARG A 376 -7.07 -18.06 43.93
CA ARG A 376 -5.88 -17.97 44.78
C ARG A 376 -5.98 -16.91 45.87
N ALA A 377 -6.89 -15.94 45.72
CA ALA A 377 -7.06 -14.87 46.69
C ALA A 377 -7.56 -15.42 48.02
N PRO A 378 -6.95 -15.07 49.17
CA PRO A 378 -7.51 -15.34 50.49
C PRO A 378 -8.90 -14.69 50.63
N VAL A 379 -9.72 -15.24 51.55
CA VAL A 379 -11.01 -14.64 51.89
C VAL A 379 -10.81 -13.19 52.36
N GLY A 380 -11.62 -12.28 51.84
CA GLY A 380 -11.58 -10.84 52.11
C GLY A 380 -10.52 -10.06 51.33
N GLN A 381 -9.74 -10.70 50.44
CA GLN A 381 -8.70 -10.03 49.66
C GLN A 381 -9.03 -9.93 48.17
N ILE A 382 -8.50 -8.88 47.54
CA ILE A 382 -8.59 -8.61 46.10
C ILE A 382 -7.21 -8.82 45.49
N TYR A 383 -7.09 -9.76 44.57
CA TYR A 383 -5.88 -9.98 43.79
C TYR A 383 -6.02 -9.38 42.39
N ALA A 384 -5.07 -8.51 42.01
CA ALA A 384 -5.05 -7.81 40.73
C ALA A 384 -3.72 -8.03 40.00
N THR A 385 -3.75 -8.06 38.67
CA THR A 385 -2.51 -7.98 37.86
C THR A 385 -1.93 -6.57 37.86
N ARG A 386 -0.65 -6.45 37.50
CA ARG A 386 0.04 -5.14 37.41
C ARG A 386 -0.66 -4.19 36.45
N GLU A 387 -1.21 -4.73 35.38
CA GLU A 387 -1.87 -4.00 34.32
C GLU A 387 -3.15 -3.30 34.78
N VAL A 388 -3.86 -3.86 35.77
CA VAL A 388 -5.03 -3.22 36.40
C VAL A 388 -4.54 -2.07 37.31
N LEU A 389 -3.51 -2.31 38.11
CA LEU A 389 -3.00 -1.33 39.09
C LEU A 389 -2.26 -0.14 38.48
N ARG A 390 -1.51 -0.35 37.37
CA ARG A 390 -0.80 0.73 36.65
C ARG A 390 -1.76 1.78 36.06
N ARG A 391 -3.04 1.42 35.91
CA ARG A 391 -4.07 2.18 35.19
C ARG A 391 -5.23 2.58 36.10
N ALA A 392 -5.02 2.64 37.41
CA ALA A 392 -5.99 3.19 38.34
C ALA A 392 -5.48 4.50 38.95
N LYS A 393 -6.24 5.61 38.83
CA LYS A 393 -5.89 6.95 39.34
C LYS A 393 -5.84 6.98 40.85
N THR A 394 -6.83 6.35 41.46
CA THR A 394 -6.89 6.18 42.89
C THR A 394 -5.72 5.30 43.32
N ALA A 395 -4.80 5.85 44.12
CA ALA A 395 -3.74 5.04 44.70
C ALA A 395 -4.34 4.11 45.77
N PHE A 396 -4.13 2.81 45.62
CA PHE A 396 -4.48 1.79 46.60
C PHE A 396 -3.22 1.36 47.36
N GLU A 397 -3.37 0.90 48.61
CA GLU A 397 -2.31 0.12 49.28
C GLU A 397 -2.06 -1.18 48.50
N GLN A 398 -0.80 -1.56 48.27
CA GLN A 398 -0.45 -2.72 47.42
C GLN A 398 0.62 -3.58 48.08
N SER A 399 0.40 -4.90 48.09
CA SER A 399 1.40 -5.89 48.51
C SER A 399 1.70 -6.85 47.35
N PRO A 400 2.94 -6.92 46.84
CA PRO A 400 3.29 -7.85 45.76
C PRO A 400 3.17 -9.31 46.21
N LEU A 401 2.74 -10.19 45.30
CA LEU A 401 2.70 -11.63 45.50
C LEU A 401 3.87 -12.30 44.78
N ASP A 402 4.33 -13.45 45.30
CA ASP A 402 5.34 -14.26 44.60
C ASP A 402 4.81 -14.71 43.23
N PRO A 403 5.59 -14.54 42.13
CA PRO A 403 5.16 -14.94 40.80
C PRO A 403 4.81 -16.42 40.73
N PHE A 404 3.69 -16.75 40.09
CA PHE A 404 3.22 -18.13 40.07
C PHE A 404 2.85 -18.66 38.70
N GLN A 405 3.09 -19.96 38.50
CA GLN A 405 2.75 -20.64 37.26
C GLN A 405 1.25 -20.87 37.14
N VAL A 406 0.74 -20.60 35.94
CA VAL A 406 -0.66 -20.74 35.61
C VAL A 406 -0.80 -21.67 34.40
N LYS A 407 -1.67 -22.68 34.51
CA LYS A 407 -1.90 -23.67 33.45
C LYS A 407 -2.23 -22.98 32.10
N GLY A 408 -1.42 -23.22 31.08
CA GLY A 408 -1.58 -22.63 29.73
C GLY A 408 -0.74 -21.37 29.46
N LYS A 409 -0.07 -20.79 30.46
CA LYS A 409 0.85 -19.66 30.28
C LYS A 409 2.29 -20.14 30.30
N ALA A 410 3.11 -19.62 29.37
CA ALA A 410 4.54 -19.95 29.28
C ALA A 410 5.40 -19.19 30.29
N ARG A 411 4.93 -18.05 30.80
CA ARG A 411 5.61 -17.21 31.80
C ARG A 411 4.80 -17.18 33.11
N PRO A 412 5.45 -17.13 34.29
CA PRO A 412 4.78 -16.89 35.57
C PRO A 412 3.95 -15.60 35.53
N VAL A 413 2.81 -15.59 36.23
CA VAL A 413 1.96 -14.40 36.39
C VAL A 413 2.41 -13.61 37.62
N GLU A 414 2.58 -12.30 37.45
CA GLU A 414 2.80 -11.34 38.55
C GLU A 414 1.46 -10.73 38.99
N ALA A 415 1.21 -10.69 40.30
CA ALA A 415 -0.03 -10.17 40.88
C ALA A 415 0.22 -9.50 42.25
N TRP A 416 -0.74 -8.68 42.69
CA TRP A 416 -0.68 -7.91 43.95
C TRP A 416 -1.99 -8.05 44.72
N ALA A 417 -1.90 -8.00 46.04
CA ALA A 417 -3.05 -7.77 46.92
C ALA A 417 -3.37 -6.26 46.98
N VAL A 418 -4.64 -5.91 46.84
CA VAL A 418 -5.13 -4.52 46.77
C VAL A 418 -5.87 -4.12 48.06
N GLY A 419 -5.30 -3.15 48.79
CA GLY A 419 -5.83 -2.55 50.01
C GLY A 419 -6.63 -1.25 49.79
N PRO A 420 -6.84 -0.42 50.84
CA PRO A 420 -7.71 0.76 50.80
C PRO A 420 -7.24 1.91 49.88
N VAL A 421 -8.19 2.79 49.53
CA VAL A 421 -8.03 4.00 48.70
C VAL A 421 -7.27 5.13 49.42
N THR A 422 -6.42 5.87 48.72
CA THR A 422 -5.60 6.96 49.30
C THR A 422 -5.83 8.41 48.77
N ARG A 423 -6.63 8.70 47.70
CA ARG A 423 -7.28 10.02 47.32
C ARG A 423 -8.03 10.01 45.95
N ALA A 424 -9.01 10.92 45.67
CA ALA A 424 -9.90 10.94 44.47
C ALA A 424 -10.33 12.36 43.93
N GLY A 425 -10.68 12.53 42.61
CA GLY A 425 -11.32 13.75 42.03
C GLY A 425 -11.69 13.79 40.51
N ALA A 426 -12.69 14.61 40.10
CA ALA A 426 -13.48 14.56 38.81
C ALA A 426 -13.56 15.85 37.90
N ARG A 427 -14.32 15.74 36.77
CA ARG A 427 -14.57 16.51 35.49
C ARG A 427 -15.39 17.84 35.57
N GLY A 428 -15.54 18.78 34.60
CA GLY A 428 -15.00 19.11 33.26
C GLY A 428 -15.87 20.12 32.43
N MET A 429 -15.34 20.92 31.45
CA MET A 429 -16.09 21.76 30.43
C MET A 429 -15.25 22.21 29.17
N LYS A 430 -15.91 22.61 28.05
CA LYS A 430 -15.42 22.79 26.63
C LYS A 430 -14.70 24.13 26.27
N ARG A 431 -13.95 24.19 25.12
CA ARG A 431 -13.01 25.28 24.68
C ARG A 431 -13.15 26.01 23.34
N PRO A 432 -12.50 27.21 23.25
CA PRO A 432 -12.02 27.91 22.02
C PRO A 432 -10.55 27.60 21.55
N ARG A 433 -10.15 28.16 20.38
CA ARG A 433 -8.91 27.91 19.56
C ARG A 433 -7.57 28.39 20.16
N VAL A 434 -6.45 27.79 19.71
CA VAL A 434 -5.08 27.84 20.30
C VAL A 434 -4.01 28.38 19.29
N PRO A 435 -2.98 29.15 19.72
CA PRO A 435 -1.88 29.68 18.88
C PRO A 435 -0.77 28.67 18.50
N LEU A 436 0.05 28.99 17.46
CA LEU A 436 1.25 28.21 17.06
C LEU A 436 2.46 28.55 17.96
N VAL A 437 3.13 27.53 18.50
CA VAL A 437 4.23 27.68 19.46
C VAL A 437 5.45 26.82 19.06
N GLY A 438 6.66 27.32 19.32
CA GLY A 438 7.92 26.55 19.19
C GLY A 438 8.41 26.23 17.78
N ARG A 439 7.80 26.83 16.75
CA ARG A 439 8.10 26.55 15.33
C ARG A 439 8.63 27.76 14.55
N GLN A 440 9.26 28.71 15.25
CA GLN A 440 9.68 29.97 14.62
C GLN A 440 10.71 29.77 13.52
N ARG A 441 11.65 28.81 13.68
CA ARG A 441 12.67 28.49 12.68
C ARG A 441 12.04 27.97 11.39
N GLU A 442 11.10 27.04 11.51
CA GLU A 442 10.36 26.47 10.39
C GLU A 442 9.49 27.52 9.69
N VAL A 443 8.82 28.38 10.47
CA VAL A 443 8.06 29.53 9.97
C VAL A 443 8.96 30.52 9.20
N ASP A 444 10.16 30.81 9.69
CA ASP A 444 11.09 31.72 9.02
C ASP A 444 11.55 31.16 7.66
N VAL A 445 11.73 29.84 7.55
CA VAL A 445 12.02 29.17 6.27
C VAL A 445 10.84 29.29 5.30
N LEU A 446 9.61 29.05 5.75
CA LEU A 446 8.40 29.22 4.94
C LEU A 446 8.25 30.67 4.47
N ARG A 447 8.45 31.64 5.37
CA ARG A 447 8.40 33.08 5.07
C ARG A 447 9.44 33.48 4.03
N ALA A 448 10.67 32.98 4.16
CA ALA A 448 11.74 33.25 3.20
C ALA A 448 11.42 32.69 1.80
N ALA A 449 10.86 31.48 1.72
CA ALA A 449 10.44 30.88 0.46
C ALA A 449 9.28 31.62 -0.19
N ILE A 450 8.25 31.99 0.58
CA ILE A 450 7.12 32.81 0.09
C ILE A 450 7.61 34.17 -0.44
N ALA A 451 8.51 34.83 0.29
CA ALA A 451 9.10 36.08 -0.18
C ALA A 451 9.97 35.91 -1.43
N GLY A 452 10.68 34.78 -1.56
CA GLY A 452 11.46 34.42 -2.74
C GLY A 452 10.58 34.22 -3.98
N ALA A 453 9.51 33.44 -3.85
CA ALA A 453 8.56 33.18 -4.92
C ALA A 453 7.89 34.46 -5.43
N ARG A 454 7.58 35.42 -4.54
CA ARG A 454 7.10 36.76 -4.94
C ARG A 454 8.10 37.55 -5.79
N ARG A 455 9.39 37.21 -5.73
CA ARG A 455 10.47 37.80 -6.55
C ARG A 455 10.86 36.92 -7.75
N GLY A 456 10.12 35.85 -8.03
CA GLY A 456 10.41 34.91 -9.12
C GLY A 456 11.50 33.88 -8.82
N ALA A 457 11.81 33.65 -7.53
CA ALA A 457 12.73 32.60 -7.07
C ALA A 457 11.95 31.55 -6.28
N GLY A 458 11.45 30.53 -6.97
CA GLY A 458 10.60 29.48 -6.41
C GLY A 458 11.37 28.51 -5.52
N ALA A 459 10.63 27.72 -4.75
CA ALA A 459 11.22 26.73 -3.84
C ALA A 459 10.29 25.55 -3.60
N LEU A 460 10.88 24.36 -3.42
CA LEU A 460 10.21 23.19 -2.86
C LEU A 460 10.64 23.00 -1.41
N ILE A 461 9.66 22.89 -0.51
CA ILE A 461 9.86 22.56 0.90
C ILE A 461 9.16 21.25 1.22
N GLU A 462 9.93 20.29 1.72
CA GLU A 462 9.44 19.02 2.20
C GLU A 462 9.32 19.05 3.74
N LEU A 463 8.10 18.90 4.25
CA LEU A 463 7.79 18.82 5.68
C LEU A 463 7.67 17.34 6.09
N VAL A 464 8.70 16.82 6.75
CA VAL A 464 8.78 15.42 7.20
C VAL A 464 8.47 15.35 8.69
N GLY A 465 7.60 14.44 9.11
CA GLY A 465 7.45 14.15 10.53
C GLY A 465 6.33 13.17 10.83
N GLU A 466 6.29 12.69 12.08
CA GLU A 466 5.28 11.74 12.55
C GLU A 466 3.87 12.35 12.65
N VAL A 467 2.86 11.50 12.78
CA VAL A 467 1.47 11.94 12.99
C VAL A 467 1.41 12.86 14.23
N GLY A 468 0.74 14.01 14.08
CA GLY A 468 0.62 15.00 15.15
C GLY A 468 1.79 15.94 15.36
N SER A 469 2.85 15.88 14.54
CA SER A 469 4.01 16.77 14.65
C SER A 469 3.75 18.26 14.33
N GLY A 470 2.59 18.58 13.73
CA GLY A 470 2.20 19.95 13.37
C GLY A 470 2.28 20.31 11.87
N LYS A 471 2.51 19.33 10.98
CA LYS A 471 2.61 19.54 9.51
C LYS A 471 1.45 20.35 8.92
N SER A 472 0.20 19.92 9.12
CA SER A 472 -0.97 20.62 8.56
C SER A 472 -1.18 22.01 9.15
N ARG A 473 -0.73 22.26 10.40
CA ARG A 473 -0.74 23.61 10.97
C ARG A 473 0.28 24.51 10.28
N LEU A 474 1.49 24.03 10.00
CA LEU A 474 2.49 24.79 9.23
C LEU A 474 2.03 25.09 7.79
N LEU A 475 1.32 24.15 7.16
CA LEU A 475 0.68 24.43 5.86
C LEU A 475 -0.35 25.55 5.95
N GLN A 476 -1.18 25.57 7.00
CA GLN A 476 -2.15 26.64 7.23
C GLN A 476 -1.46 27.99 7.43
N GLU A 477 -0.42 28.05 8.26
CA GLU A 477 0.37 29.26 8.51
C GLU A 477 1.01 29.79 7.22
N ALA A 478 1.48 28.89 6.34
CA ALA A 478 1.99 29.28 5.04
C ALA A 478 0.90 29.88 4.12
N ARG A 479 -0.35 29.38 4.18
CA ARG A 479 -1.49 30.00 3.45
C ARG A 479 -1.76 31.41 3.96
N GLU A 480 -1.75 31.59 5.28
CA GLU A 480 -1.98 32.88 5.92
C GLU A 480 -0.85 33.90 5.59
N MET A 481 0.42 33.48 5.65
CA MET A 481 1.56 34.31 5.19
C MET A 481 1.53 34.61 3.69
N GLY A 482 0.91 33.72 2.93
CA GLY A 482 0.73 33.81 1.49
C GLY A 482 -0.41 34.73 1.05
N GLU A 483 -1.03 35.51 1.95
CA GLU A 483 -2.17 36.37 1.62
C GLU A 483 -1.93 37.17 0.33
N GLY A 484 -2.85 37.02 -0.64
CA GLY A 484 -2.77 37.61 -1.99
C GLY A 484 -2.09 36.72 -3.05
N MET A 485 -1.58 35.54 -2.70
CA MET A 485 -1.10 34.53 -3.66
C MET A 485 -2.21 33.56 -4.04
N ASN A 486 -2.09 32.94 -5.23
CA ASN A 486 -2.97 31.82 -5.58
C ASN A 486 -2.60 30.61 -4.70
N VAL A 487 -3.58 29.83 -4.25
CA VAL A 487 -3.34 28.64 -3.40
C VAL A 487 -4.01 27.43 -4.06
N LEU A 488 -3.19 26.46 -4.44
CA LEU A 488 -3.64 25.16 -4.93
C LEU A 488 -3.35 24.10 -3.85
N HIS A 489 -4.28 23.19 -3.62
CA HIS A 489 -4.14 22.19 -2.55
C HIS A 489 -4.65 20.82 -2.99
N SER A 490 -3.88 19.77 -2.74
CA SER A 490 -4.32 18.38 -2.94
C SER A 490 -3.74 17.48 -1.84
N ALA A 491 -4.31 16.28 -1.69
CA ALA A 491 -3.87 15.28 -0.73
C ALA A 491 -3.75 13.91 -1.41
N CYS A 492 -2.70 13.16 -1.08
CA CYS A 492 -2.54 11.79 -1.52
C CYS A 492 -3.31 10.85 -0.60
N GLU A 493 -4.04 9.90 -1.17
CA GLU A 493 -4.82 8.91 -0.42
C GLU A 493 -4.39 7.49 -0.77
N VAL A 494 -4.72 6.53 0.11
CA VAL A 494 -4.42 5.11 -0.12
C VAL A 494 -5.11 4.61 -1.40
N TYR A 495 -6.31 5.11 -1.70
CA TYR A 495 -7.09 4.68 -2.86
C TYR A 495 -6.59 5.27 -4.19
N THR A 496 -5.99 6.46 -4.18
CA THR A 496 -5.46 7.11 -5.37
C THR A 496 -3.97 6.81 -5.59
N ARG A 497 -3.31 6.13 -4.65
CA ARG A 497 -1.90 5.74 -4.72
C ARG A 497 -1.53 5.04 -6.03
N ASP A 498 -2.42 4.24 -6.61
CA ASP A 498 -2.21 3.46 -7.84
C ASP A 498 -2.79 4.13 -9.10
N THR A 499 -3.20 5.39 -9.00
CA THR A 499 -3.88 6.11 -10.08
C THR A 499 -2.94 7.16 -10.65
N PRO A 500 -2.49 7.00 -11.92
CA PRO A 500 -1.56 7.96 -12.53
C PRO A 500 -2.09 9.39 -12.50
N TYR A 501 -1.23 10.31 -12.09
CA TYR A 501 -1.46 11.76 -12.08
C TYR A 501 -2.61 12.23 -11.18
N ALA A 502 -3.00 11.44 -10.15
CA ALA A 502 -4.15 11.77 -9.31
C ALA A 502 -4.03 13.15 -8.64
N VAL A 503 -2.87 13.45 -8.04
CA VAL A 503 -2.61 14.74 -7.39
C VAL A 503 -2.63 15.88 -8.41
N TRP A 504 -2.02 15.68 -9.58
CA TRP A 504 -1.96 16.71 -10.62
C TRP A 504 -3.31 17.01 -11.24
N ARG A 505 -4.17 16.01 -11.38
CA ARG A 505 -5.55 16.19 -11.83
C ARG A 505 -6.30 17.17 -10.96
N ASP A 506 -6.22 17.00 -9.63
CA ASP A 506 -6.88 17.90 -8.69
C ASP A 506 -6.32 19.34 -8.78
N LEU A 507 -5.00 19.46 -8.83
CA LEU A 507 -4.32 20.76 -8.94
C LEU A 507 -4.67 21.48 -10.25
N LEU A 508 -4.71 20.76 -11.37
CA LEU A 508 -5.05 21.32 -12.68
C LEU A 508 -6.54 21.68 -12.80
N ARG A 509 -7.45 20.90 -12.20
CA ARG A 509 -8.88 21.27 -12.15
C ARG A 509 -9.09 22.56 -11.35
N GLN A 510 -8.42 22.70 -10.19
CA GLN A 510 -8.45 23.96 -9.42
C GLN A 510 -7.89 25.14 -10.22
N LEU A 511 -6.78 24.93 -10.94
CA LEU A 511 -6.16 25.96 -11.77
C LEU A 511 -7.08 26.43 -12.92
N LEU A 512 -7.84 25.51 -13.53
CA LEU A 512 -8.78 25.80 -14.60
C LEU A 512 -10.14 26.33 -14.12
N GLY A 513 -10.39 26.30 -12.80
CA GLY A 513 -11.66 26.68 -12.18
C GLY A 513 -12.78 25.69 -12.45
N LEU A 514 -12.46 24.40 -12.51
CA LEU A 514 -13.39 23.31 -12.84
C LEU A 514 -13.84 22.56 -11.58
N GLY A 515 -15.11 22.18 -11.56
CA GLY A 515 -15.72 21.35 -10.52
C GLY A 515 -15.36 19.87 -10.67
N TRP A 516 -15.59 19.10 -9.60
CA TRP A 516 -15.33 17.66 -9.63
C TRP A 516 -16.36 16.89 -10.50
N GLU A 517 -17.59 17.41 -10.58
CA GLU A 517 -18.70 16.82 -11.35
C GLU A 517 -18.77 17.29 -12.83
N ASP A 518 -17.85 18.16 -13.26
CA ASP A 518 -17.83 18.63 -14.65
C ASP A 518 -17.56 17.45 -15.61
N PRO A 519 -18.41 17.22 -16.63
CA PRO A 519 -18.20 16.14 -17.59
C PRO A 519 -16.85 16.26 -18.30
N GLU A 520 -16.20 15.13 -18.62
CA GLU A 520 -14.88 15.11 -19.28
C GLU A 520 -14.84 15.97 -20.56
N SER A 521 -15.94 16.00 -21.32
CA SER A 521 -16.06 16.83 -22.53
C SER A 521 -15.97 18.34 -22.26
N VAL A 522 -16.51 18.79 -21.12
CA VAL A 522 -16.44 20.19 -20.68
C VAL A 522 -15.02 20.52 -20.21
N VAL A 523 -14.39 19.63 -19.44
CA VAL A 523 -13.00 19.77 -18.98
C VAL A 523 -12.05 19.87 -20.18
N LEU A 524 -12.19 18.97 -21.16
CA LEU A 524 -11.37 18.96 -22.37
C LEU A 524 -11.57 20.24 -23.20
N ALA A 525 -12.81 20.68 -23.40
CA ALA A 525 -13.10 21.92 -24.13
C ALA A 525 -12.50 23.15 -23.45
N ARG A 526 -12.52 23.19 -22.10
CA ARG A 526 -11.92 24.27 -21.31
C ARG A 526 -10.39 24.28 -21.44
N LEU A 527 -9.74 23.12 -21.31
CA LEU A 527 -8.30 22.97 -21.50
C LEU A 527 -7.87 23.41 -22.91
N GLU A 528 -8.57 22.93 -23.93
CA GLU A 528 -8.27 23.26 -25.32
C GLU A 528 -8.46 24.76 -25.62
N ALA A 529 -9.53 25.38 -25.11
CA ALA A 529 -9.76 26.81 -25.24
C ALA A 529 -8.64 27.63 -24.57
N GLU A 530 -8.15 27.19 -23.41
CA GLU A 530 -7.07 27.86 -22.70
C GLU A 530 -5.74 27.74 -23.44
N LEU A 531 -5.40 26.56 -23.97
CA LEU A 531 -4.22 26.36 -24.82
C LEU A 531 -4.29 27.20 -26.10
N ARG A 532 -5.43 27.21 -26.80
CA ARG A 532 -5.60 28.07 -28.00
C ARG A 532 -5.38 29.55 -27.71
N ARG A 533 -5.74 30.00 -26.50
CA ARG A 533 -5.65 31.39 -26.09
C ARG A 533 -4.24 31.80 -25.67
N THR A 534 -3.52 30.90 -25.00
CA THR A 534 -2.27 31.23 -24.31
C THR A 534 -1.04 30.61 -24.95
N GLN A 535 -1.12 29.37 -25.41
CA GLN A 535 -0.02 28.56 -25.91
C GLN A 535 -0.44 27.69 -27.10
N PRO A 536 -0.73 28.29 -28.28
CA PRO A 536 -1.21 27.55 -29.44
C PRO A 536 -0.24 26.47 -29.94
N ASP A 537 1.05 26.63 -29.66
CA ASP A 537 2.10 25.68 -30.01
C ASP A 537 2.04 24.37 -29.19
N LEU A 538 1.30 24.35 -28.07
CA LEU A 538 1.04 23.14 -27.29
C LEU A 538 -0.19 22.35 -27.77
N LEU A 539 -0.99 22.87 -28.70
CA LEU A 539 -2.19 22.17 -29.20
C LEU A 539 -1.91 20.80 -29.84
N PRO A 540 -0.84 20.60 -30.64
CA PRO A 540 -0.49 19.27 -31.14
C PRO A 540 -0.21 18.27 -30.01
N TRP A 541 0.12 18.75 -28.81
CA TRP A 541 0.42 17.95 -27.63
C TRP A 541 -0.72 17.90 -26.61
N LEU A 542 -1.90 18.46 -26.95
CA LEU A 542 -3.11 18.41 -26.13
C LEU A 542 -3.39 17.00 -25.57
N PRO A 543 -3.26 15.89 -26.34
CA PRO A 543 -3.51 14.55 -25.81
C PRO A 543 -2.60 14.17 -24.64
N LEU A 544 -1.34 14.65 -24.63
CA LEU A 544 -0.41 14.38 -23.52
C LEU A 544 -0.78 15.18 -22.26
N ILE A 545 -1.21 16.43 -22.42
CA ILE A 545 -1.67 17.26 -21.29
C ILE A 545 -2.99 16.72 -20.73
N ALA A 546 -3.89 16.28 -21.61
CA ALA A 546 -5.18 15.67 -21.27
C ALA A 546 -5.02 14.42 -20.37
N ILE A 547 -3.96 13.62 -20.56
CA ILE A 547 -3.64 12.46 -19.71
C ILE A 547 -3.49 12.84 -18.24
N VAL A 548 -2.87 13.99 -17.95
CA VAL A 548 -2.64 14.47 -16.56
C VAL A 548 -3.97 14.79 -15.87
N LEU A 549 -4.99 15.17 -16.65
CA LEU A 549 -6.36 15.45 -16.20
C LEU A 549 -7.30 14.23 -16.24
N ASP A 550 -6.77 13.03 -16.56
CA ASP A 550 -7.56 11.79 -16.72
C ASP A 550 -8.51 11.77 -17.92
N LEU A 551 -8.29 12.64 -18.92
CA LEU A 551 -9.23 12.82 -20.03
C LEU A 551 -8.90 11.93 -21.23
N GLU A 552 -9.94 11.41 -21.87
CA GLU A 552 -9.80 10.79 -23.19
C GLU A 552 -9.71 11.85 -24.29
N CYS A 553 -8.66 11.76 -25.10
CA CYS A 553 -8.41 12.68 -26.21
C CYS A 553 -7.82 11.89 -27.39
N PRO A 554 -8.36 12.03 -28.62
CA PRO A 554 -7.77 11.40 -29.79
C PRO A 554 -6.30 11.79 -29.97
N SER A 555 -5.45 10.83 -30.31
CA SER A 555 -4.04 11.09 -30.59
C SER A 555 -3.88 12.02 -31.79
N THR A 556 -2.80 12.79 -31.79
CA THR A 556 -2.36 13.63 -32.91
C THR A 556 -1.21 12.95 -33.65
N SER A 557 -0.93 13.39 -34.87
CA SER A 557 0.19 12.89 -35.68
C SER A 557 1.53 13.04 -34.94
N GLU A 558 1.71 14.15 -34.23
CA GLU A 558 2.89 14.46 -33.44
C GLU A 558 3.08 13.49 -32.28
N VAL A 559 2.01 13.11 -31.57
CA VAL A 559 2.07 12.14 -30.47
C VAL A 559 2.32 10.72 -30.99
N ASP A 560 1.70 10.35 -32.11
CA ASP A 560 1.88 9.02 -32.72
C ASP A 560 3.32 8.80 -33.20
N GLN A 561 3.96 9.86 -33.68
CA GLN A 561 5.35 9.89 -34.15
C GLN A 561 6.39 9.78 -33.04
N LEU A 562 6.04 10.07 -31.78
CA LEU A 562 6.96 9.93 -30.66
C LEU A 562 7.34 8.46 -30.45
N ALA A 563 8.64 8.22 -30.30
CA ALA A 563 9.15 6.94 -29.84
C ALA A 563 8.51 6.58 -28.48
N PRO A 564 8.11 5.31 -28.24
CA PRO A 564 7.42 4.91 -27.01
C PRO A 564 8.13 5.37 -25.72
N GLU A 565 9.46 5.31 -25.68
CA GLU A 565 10.25 5.73 -24.52
C GLU A 565 10.33 7.25 -24.33
N ALA A 566 10.09 8.04 -25.39
CA ALA A 566 10.12 9.50 -25.33
C ALA A 566 8.80 10.10 -24.85
N ARG A 567 7.68 9.35 -24.91
CA ARG A 567 6.33 9.85 -24.62
C ARG A 567 6.17 10.37 -23.20
N ALA A 568 6.69 9.65 -22.21
CA ALA A 568 6.62 10.08 -20.81
C ALA A 568 7.41 11.39 -20.58
N ALA A 569 8.64 11.47 -21.10
CA ALA A 569 9.46 12.67 -21.01
C ALA A 569 8.80 13.87 -21.71
N LYS A 570 8.24 13.64 -22.91
CA LYS A 570 7.52 14.68 -23.66
C LYS A 570 6.26 15.14 -22.95
N LEU A 571 5.52 14.22 -22.33
CA LEU A 571 4.35 14.54 -21.50
C LEU A 571 4.75 15.46 -20.35
N HIS A 572 5.80 15.13 -19.60
CA HIS A 572 6.28 15.98 -18.51
C HIS A 572 6.70 17.36 -19.03
N GLU A 573 7.45 17.42 -20.13
CA GLU A 573 7.87 18.68 -20.76
C GLU A 573 6.65 19.57 -21.09
N VAL A 574 5.65 19.05 -21.81
CA VAL A 574 4.50 19.87 -22.23
C VAL A 574 3.57 20.23 -21.06
N ALA A 575 3.44 19.35 -20.07
CA ALA A 575 2.68 19.63 -18.85
C ALA A 575 3.34 20.74 -18.03
N LEU A 576 4.67 20.70 -17.85
CA LEU A 576 5.42 21.75 -17.15
C LEU A 576 5.41 23.08 -17.90
N ARG A 577 5.50 23.05 -19.24
CA ARG A 577 5.36 24.27 -20.06
C ARG A 577 3.97 24.90 -19.96
N PHE A 578 2.92 24.07 -19.93
CA PHE A 578 1.55 24.56 -19.70
C PHE A 578 1.44 25.25 -18.34
N LEU A 579 1.90 24.55 -17.32
CA LEU A 579 1.95 24.99 -15.94
C LEU A 579 2.72 26.31 -15.75
N ALA A 580 3.93 26.43 -16.30
CA ALA A 580 4.78 27.62 -16.20
C ALA A 580 4.09 28.88 -16.75
N HIS A 581 3.23 28.72 -17.76
CA HIS A 581 2.47 29.83 -18.33
C HIS A 581 1.13 30.07 -17.63
N ALA A 582 0.49 29.03 -17.10
CA ALA A 582 -0.78 29.17 -16.37
C ALA A 582 -0.59 29.82 -14.98
N LEU A 583 0.60 29.65 -14.37
CA LEU A 583 0.92 30.14 -13.02
C LEU A 583 1.95 31.27 -13.04
N VAL A 584 1.64 32.35 -13.78
CA VAL A 584 2.45 33.58 -13.83
C VAL A 584 2.35 34.39 -12.54
N VAL A 585 1.26 34.24 -11.80
CA VAL A 585 1.07 34.84 -10.48
C VAL A 585 1.75 34.01 -9.39
N PRO A 586 2.34 34.65 -8.36
CA PRO A 586 2.95 33.91 -7.26
C PRO A 586 1.95 32.94 -6.62
N THR A 587 2.32 31.66 -6.55
CA THR A 587 1.39 30.56 -6.22
C THR A 587 1.98 29.67 -5.12
N ILE A 588 1.15 29.27 -4.16
CA ILE A 588 1.47 28.25 -3.16
C ILE A 588 0.76 26.95 -3.57
N VAL A 589 1.54 25.91 -3.82
CA VAL A 589 1.05 24.56 -4.10
C VAL A 589 1.26 23.71 -2.86
N GLN A 590 0.20 23.13 -2.31
CA GLN A 590 0.28 22.30 -1.11
C GLN A 590 -0.15 20.86 -1.42
N VAL A 591 0.73 19.90 -1.12
CA VAL A 591 0.45 18.49 -1.31
C VAL A 591 0.60 17.74 0.02
N GLU A 592 -0.49 17.17 0.50
CA GLU A 592 -0.48 16.38 1.74
C GLU A 592 -0.23 14.89 1.50
N HIS A 593 0.47 14.25 2.44
CA HIS A 593 0.71 12.80 2.47
C HIS A 593 1.45 12.21 1.26
N ALA A 594 2.44 12.92 0.71
CA ALA A 594 3.15 12.53 -0.51
C ALA A 594 3.88 11.17 -0.47
N HIS A 595 4.01 10.52 0.68
CA HIS A 595 4.41 9.11 0.80
C HIS A 595 3.40 8.12 0.16
N LEU A 596 2.18 8.59 -0.12
CA LEU A 596 1.12 7.87 -0.83
C LEU A 596 0.96 8.35 -2.29
N MET A 597 1.83 9.22 -2.79
CA MET A 597 1.74 9.74 -4.16
C MET A 597 1.93 8.60 -5.18
N ASP A 598 1.19 8.67 -6.29
CA ASP A 598 1.38 7.75 -7.42
C ASP A 598 2.70 8.01 -8.16
N ALA A 599 3.22 7.00 -8.86
CA ALA A 599 4.54 7.09 -9.45
C ALA A 599 4.62 8.12 -10.58
N ALA A 600 3.54 8.28 -11.35
CA ALA A 600 3.47 9.27 -12.42
C ALA A 600 3.48 10.71 -11.88
N SER A 601 2.69 10.99 -10.83
CA SER A 601 2.70 12.28 -10.15
C SER A 601 4.06 12.59 -9.55
N ALA A 602 4.69 11.60 -8.92
CA ALA A 602 6.02 11.76 -8.32
C ALA A 602 7.07 12.12 -9.38
N ALA A 603 7.09 11.40 -10.51
CA ALA A 603 8.01 11.67 -11.62
C ALA A 603 7.81 13.07 -12.24
N LEU A 604 6.56 13.56 -12.32
CA LEU A 604 6.28 14.92 -12.78
C LEU A 604 6.72 15.98 -11.76
N PHE A 605 6.60 15.72 -10.45
CA PHE A 605 7.16 16.59 -9.41
C PHE A 605 8.70 16.62 -9.44
N GLU A 606 9.36 15.49 -9.67
CA GLU A 606 10.82 15.41 -9.87
C GLU A 606 11.29 16.10 -11.17
N ALA A 607 10.42 16.22 -12.17
CA ALA A 607 10.69 17.05 -13.33
C ALA A 607 10.52 18.53 -13.00
N LEU A 608 9.49 18.88 -12.20
CA LEU A 608 9.25 20.25 -11.75
C LEU A 608 10.41 20.80 -10.90
N THR A 609 11.05 20.01 -10.03
CA THR A 609 12.13 20.49 -9.14
C THR A 609 13.25 21.20 -9.90
N ARG A 610 13.56 20.71 -11.10
CA ARG A 610 14.61 21.25 -11.97
C ARG A 610 14.29 22.62 -12.57
N GLU A 611 13.02 23.03 -12.58
CA GLU A 611 12.58 24.32 -13.16
C GLU A 611 12.09 25.34 -12.11
N LEU A 612 12.01 24.94 -10.83
CA LEU A 612 11.45 25.77 -9.77
C LEU A 612 12.26 27.03 -9.46
N GLU A 613 13.59 27.00 -9.60
CA GLU A 613 14.46 28.13 -9.24
C GLU A 613 14.13 29.41 -10.01
N SER A 614 13.61 29.30 -11.23
CA SER A 614 13.20 30.40 -12.10
C SER A 614 11.67 30.66 -12.12
N SER A 615 10.93 30.06 -11.19
CA SER A 615 9.46 30.14 -11.10
C SER A 615 8.98 31.06 -9.97
N ALA A 616 7.71 31.48 -10.00
CA ALA A 616 7.09 32.25 -8.91
C ALA A 616 6.39 31.36 -7.86
N TRP A 617 6.82 30.11 -7.68
CA TRP A 617 6.04 29.10 -6.95
C TRP A 617 6.67 28.68 -5.64
N VAL A 618 5.84 28.40 -4.63
CA VAL A 618 6.25 27.67 -3.42
C VAL A 618 5.50 26.35 -3.37
N VAL A 619 6.21 25.24 -3.51
CA VAL A 619 5.65 23.89 -3.38
C VAL A 619 5.92 23.38 -1.96
N LEU A 620 4.86 23.11 -1.20
CA LEU A 620 4.91 22.58 0.15
C LEU A 620 4.37 21.16 0.15
N VAL A 621 5.23 20.19 0.47
CA VAL A 621 4.87 18.79 0.48
C VAL A 621 4.96 18.24 1.89
N THR A 622 3.96 17.47 2.35
CA THR A 622 4.03 16.77 3.65
C THR A 622 4.19 15.27 3.47
N ARG A 623 5.09 14.64 4.23
CA ARG A 623 5.25 13.18 4.23
C ARG A 623 5.63 12.59 5.58
N ARG A 624 5.55 11.26 5.69
CA ARG A 624 6.17 10.46 6.75
C ARG A 624 7.51 9.92 6.25
N ASP A 625 8.44 9.63 7.15
CA ASP A 625 9.74 9.05 6.79
C ASP A 625 9.62 7.53 6.55
N VAL A 626 8.87 7.17 5.51
CA VAL A 626 8.61 5.79 5.08
C VAL A 626 8.90 5.63 3.60
N ALA A 627 9.16 4.41 3.15
CA ALA A 627 9.41 4.14 1.73
C ALA A 627 8.14 4.35 0.88
N GLY A 628 8.32 4.94 -0.32
CA GLY A 628 7.27 5.14 -1.31
C GLY A 628 6.81 6.59 -1.47
N GLY A 629 6.01 6.81 -2.52
CA GLY A 629 5.53 8.13 -2.91
C GLY A 629 6.61 9.01 -3.54
N LEU A 630 6.52 10.33 -3.34
CA LEU A 630 7.50 11.30 -3.84
C LEU A 630 8.81 11.25 -3.03
N VAL A 631 9.90 10.77 -3.61
CA VAL A 631 11.21 10.75 -2.95
C VAL A 631 12.15 11.70 -3.69
N LEU A 632 12.51 12.79 -3.04
CA LEU A 632 13.34 13.83 -3.65
C LEU A 632 14.83 13.66 -3.29
N PRO A 633 15.77 13.91 -4.23
CA PRO A 633 17.20 13.93 -3.92
C PRO A 633 17.55 15.07 -2.94
N GLU A 634 18.50 14.84 -2.03
CA GLU A 634 18.88 15.78 -0.95
C GLU A 634 19.34 17.18 -1.44
N TYR A 635 19.78 17.29 -2.68
CA TYR A 635 20.39 18.52 -3.22
C TYR A 635 19.40 19.44 -3.96
N GLU A 636 18.15 19.00 -4.20
CA GLU A 636 17.17 19.72 -5.04
C GLU A 636 16.01 20.36 -4.24
N HIS A 637 15.99 20.26 -2.91
CA HIS A 637 14.89 20.78 -2.10
C HIS A 637 15.28 21.12 -0.65
N ARG A 638 14.44 21.89 0.04
CA ARG A 638 14.61 22.17 1.47
C ARG A 638 13.78 21.20 2.32
N ARG A 639 14.44 20.25 2.99
CA ARG A 639 13.80 19.33 3.93
C ARG A 639 13.74 19.94 5.34
N ILE A 640 12.54 19.96 5.92
CA ILE A 640 12.28 20.36 7.32
C ILE A 640 11.78 19.14 8.09
N GLU A 641 12.60 18.67 9.02
CA GLU A 641 12.24 17.59 9.92
C GLU A 641 11.56 18.11 11.18
N LEU A 642 10.29 17.76 11.35
CA LEU A 642 9.50 18.14 12.51
C LEU A 642 9.70 17.11 13.61
N GLY A 643 10.74 17.33 14.41
CA GLY A 643 10.92 16.66 15.70
C GLY A 643 9.87 17.08 16.73
N PRO A 644 9.82 16.40 17.89
CA PRO A 644 8.96 16.82 19.01
C PRO A 644 9.27 18.25 19.45
N LEU A 645 8.24 18.99 19.88
CA LEU A 645 8.43 20.32 20.47
C LEU A 645 9.28 20.22 21.75
N PRO A 646 10.18 21.18 22.00
CA PRO A 646 10.88 21.30 23.27
C PRO A 646 9.89 21.39 24.44
N PRO A 647 10.21 20.83 25.62
CA PRO A 647 9.30 20.83 26.78
C PRO A 647 8.76 22.22 27.17
N GLU A 648 9.57 23.27 26.99
CA GLU A 648 9.17 24.66 27.24
C GLU A 648 8.08 25.13 26.27
N ASP A 649 8.20 24.82 24.99
CA ASP A 649 7.23 25.15 23.95
C ASP A 649 5.93 24.33 24.09
N VAL A 650 6.04 23.07 24.50
CA VAL A 650 4.89 22.20 24.80
C VAL A 650 4.09 22.77 25.97
N ARG A 651 4.78 23.24 27.00
CA ARG A 651 4.16 23.89 28.15
C ARG A 651 3.50 25.21 27.77
N LEU A 652 4.17 26.03 26.96
CA LEU A 652 3.66 27.31 26.51
C LEU A 652 2.45 27.13 25.57
N LEU A 653 2.48 26.10 24.72
CA LEU A 653 1.31 25.63 23.96
C LEU A 653 0.19 25.20 24.91
N ALA A 654 0.47 24.38 25.92
CA ALA A 654 -0.52 23.98 26.92
C ALA A 654 -1.15 25.21 27.61
N GLU A 655 -0.36 26.14 28.12
CA GLU A 655 -0.84 27.32 28.86
C GLU A 655 -1.69 28.26 27.99
N SER A 656 -1.43 28.30 26.68
CA SER A 656 -2.23 29.09 25.71
C SER A 656 -3.62 28.49 25.43
N THR A 657 -3.93 27.33 26.00
CA THR A 657 -5.14 26.58 25.73
C THR A 657 -6.17 26.74 26.87
N PRO A 658 -7.44 27.13 26.62
CA PRO A 658 -8.46 27.42 27.67
C PRO A 658 -8.93 26.29 28.63
N GLU A 659 -8.22 25.16 28.68
CA GLU A 659 -8.53 23.85 29.36
C GLU A 659 -7.31 23.57 30.23
N ALA A 660 -6.12 24.07 29.87
CA ALA A 660 -5.07 24.27 30.84
C ALA A 660 -5.57 25.10 32.04
N ALA A 661 -6.43 26.10 31.78
CA ALA A 661 -7.12 26.84 32.84
C ALA A 661 -8.08 25.98 33.71
N GLN A 662 -8.53 24.83 33.19
CA GLN A 662 -9.49 23.92 33.86
C GLN A 662 -8.81 22.67 34.43
N VAL A 663 -7.49 22.56 34.26
CA VAL A 663 -6.69 21.38 34.55
C VAL A 663 -5.65 21.77 35.63
N PRO A 664 -5.54 21.02 36.74
CA PRO A 664 -4.57 21.33 37.79
C PRO A 664 -3.12 21.38 37.26
N PRO A 665 -2.22 22.21 37.83
CA PRO A 665 -0.85 22.37 37.33
C PRO A 665 -0.05 21.06 37.19
N HIS A 666 -0.26 20.10 38.10
CA HIS A 666 0.40 18.80 38.05
C HIS A 666 -0.11 17.92 36.89
N VAL A 667 -1.39 18.03 36.51
CA VAL A 667 -1.98 17.32 35.37
C VAL A 667 -1.55 17.96 34.05
N LEU A 668 -1.47 19.29 34.02
CA LEU A 668 -0.90 20.01 32.89
C LEU A 668 0.55 19.56 32.66
N GLN A 669 1.34 19.47 33.72
CA GLN A 669 2.71 18.97 33.66
C GLN A 669 2.75 17.50 33.21
N LEU A 670 1.86 16.65 33.70
CA LEU A 670 1.73 15.27 33.23
C LEU A 670 1.33 15.19 31.74
N ALA A 671 0.48 16.10 31.25
CA ALA A 671 0.12 16.18 29.83
C ALA A 671 1.29 16.62 28.97
N VAL A 672 2.07 17.60 29.44
CA VAL A 672 3.32 18.04 28.80
C VAL A 672 4.31 16.89 28.71
N GLU A 673 4.58 16.20 29.82
CA GLU A 673 5.52 15.06 29.87
C GLU A 673 5.04 13.89 29.01
N ARG A 674 3.77 13.49 29.13
CA ARG A 674 3.20 12.34 28.41
C ARG A 674 3.00 12.61 26.93
N SER A 675 2.82 13.87 26.53
CA SER A 675 2.76 14.23 25.11
C SER A 675 4.04 13.88 24.36
N GLY A 676 5.17 13.75 25.07
CA GLY A 676 6.49 13.50 24.47
C GLY A 676 6.89 14.59 23.48
N GLY A 677 6.33 15.79 23.61
CA GLY A 677 6.53 16.89 22.66
C GLY A 677 5.64 16.85 21.42
N SER A 678 4.63 15.96 21.34
CA SER A 678 3.63 15.97 20.27
C SER A 678 2.55 17.03 20.54
N PRO A 679 2.43 18.10 19.71
CA PRO A 679 1.39 19.11 19.87
C PRO A 679 -0.03 18.52 19.84
N GLU A 680 -0.29 17.60 18.90
CA GLU A 680 -1.62 17.01 18.76
C GLU A 680 -1.99 16.14 19.96
N PHE A 681 -1.04 15.31 20.41
CA PHE A 681 -1.27 14.46 21.57
C PHE A 681 -1.47 15.32 22.82
N LEU A 682 -0.67 16.36 23.03
CA LEU A 682 -0.87 17.32 24.11
C LEU A 682 -2.30 17.89 24.13
N LEU A 683 -2.80 18.36 22.99
CA LEU A 683 -4.14 18.93 22.92
C LEU A 683 -5.23 17.89 23.24
N ASP A 684 -5.10 16.67 22.73
CA ASP A 684 -6.01 15.57 23.03
C ASP A 684 -5.92 15.16 24.52
N LEU A 685 -4.73 15.18 25.11
CA LEU A 685 -4.51 14.94 26.55
C LEU A 685 -5.15 16.04 27.40
N LEU A 686 -4.95 17.31 27.06
CA LEU A 686 -5.55 18.43 27.78
C LEU A 686 -7.08 18.41 27.67
N ALA A 687 -7.62 18.08 26.48
CA ALA A 687 -9.05 17.91 26.28
C ALA A 687 -9.60 16.73 27.09
N ALA A 688 -8.89 15.59 27.15
CA ALA A 688 -9.27 14.46 27.97
C ALA A 688 -9.19 14.77 29.49
N ALA A 689 -8.14 15.45 29.94
CA ALA A 689 -7.96 15.89 31.33
C ALA A 689 -9.03 16.87 31.77
N ALA A 690 -9.44 17.77 30.88
CA ALA A 690 -10.45 18.77 31.15
C ALA A 690 -11.87 18.27 30.96
N ALA A 691 -12.10 17.27 30.11
CA ALA A 691 -13.27 16.40 30.19
C ALA A 691 -13.21 15.48 31.42
N GLY A 692 -12.17 15.64 32.25
CA GLY A 692 -12.07 15.19 33.63
C GLY A 692 -11.28 13.91 33.87
N SER A 693 -10.47 13.51 32.91
CA SER A 693 -9.49 12.44 33.05
C SER A 693 -8.18 12.97 33.65
N ARG A 694 -8.26 13.62 34.82
CA ARG A 694 -7.17 14.43 35.39
C ARG A 694 -5.90 13.62 35.72
N ASP A 695 -6.01 12.37 36.18
CA ASP A 695 -4.81 11.55 36.52
C ASP A 695 -4.52 10.37 35.57
N GLU A 696 -5.38 10.09 34.57
CA GLU A 696 -5.09 9.12 33.47
C GLU A 696 -5.36 9.79 32.14
N LEU A 697 -4.34 10.49 31.70
CA LEU A 697 -4.19 10.89 30.32
C LEU A 697 -4.00 9.64 29.46
N PRO A 698 -4.71 9.49 28.31
CA PRO A 698 -4.54 8.36 27.40
C PRO A 698 -3.07 8.03 27.11
N ASP A 699 -2.72 6.75 27.02
CA ASP A 699 -1.35 6.29 26.75
C ASP A 699 -0.93 6.48 25.26
N SER A 700 -1.87 6.79 24.36
CA SER A 700 -1.60 6.99 22.93
C SER A 700 -2.68 7.84 22.23
N VAL A 701 -2.33 8.41 21.07
CA VAL A 701 -3.23 9.18 20.19
C VAL A 701 -4.45 8.36 19.76
N GLY A 702 -4.24 7.08 19.40
CA GLY A 702 -5.33 6.19 18.99
C GLY A 702 -6.33 5.90 20.13
N ALA A 703 -5.85 5.77 21.37
CA ALA A 703 -6.73 5.59 22.54
C ALA A 703 -7.56 6.86 22.84
N ALA A 704 -6.95 8.04 22.71
CA ALA A 704 -7.66 9.31 22.87
C ALA A 704 -8.73 9.50 21.78
N THR A 705 -8.40 9.14 20.54
CA THR A 705 -9.31 9.22 19.40
C THR A 705 -10.48 8.24 19.53
N MET A 706 -10.23 7.01 19.96
CA MET A 706 -11.29 6.03 20.21
C MET A 706 -12.25 6.51 21.31
N ALA A 707 -11.72 7.02 22.42
CA ALA A 707 -12.53 7.57 23.50
C ALA A 707 -13.43 8.73 23.04
N ARG A 708 -12.97 9.53 22.06
CA ARG A 708 -13.77 10.60 21.44
C ARG A 708 -14.89 10.05 20.56
N ILE A 709 -14.64 8.99 19.79
CA ILE A 709 -15.67 8.33 18.96
C ILE A 709 -16.73 7.67 19.87
N ASP A 710 -16.30 7.02 20.95
CA ASP A 710 -17.20 6.33 21.89
C ASP A 710 -17.99 7.29 22.80
N ALA A 711 -17.53 8.54 22.95
CA ALA A 711 -18.27 9.59 23.64
C ALA A 711 -19.42 10.20 22.80
N LEU A 712 -19.52 9.84 21.51
CA LEU A 712 -20.64 10.24 20.66
C LEU A 712 -21.91 9.45 21.01
N ASP A 713 -23.06 9.93 20.53
CA ASP A 713 -24.28 9.11 20.52
C ASP A 713 -24.02 7.80 19.76
N PRO A 714 -24.54 6.64 20.22
CA PRO A 714 -24.30 5.35 19.57
C PRO A 714 -24.62 5.32 18.06
N ARG A 715 -25.62 6.10 17.61
CA ARG A 715 -25.96 6.21 16.20
C ARG A 715 -24.91 7.00 15.43
N ASP A 716 -24.51 8.15 15.95
CA ASP A 716 -23.48 9.02 15.34
C ASP A 716 -22.13 8.30 15.26
N GLY A 717 -21.73 7.58 16.32
CA GLY A 717 -20.50 6.78 16.33
C GLY A 717 -20.53 5.61 15.33
N ALA A 718 -21.70 4.99 15.10
CA ALA A 718 -21.85 3.97 14.07
C ALA A 718 -21.71 4.53 12.65
N VAL A 719 -22.26 5.72 12.39
CA VAL A 719 -22.12 6.42 11.10
C VAL A 719 -20.66 6.79 10.84
N VAL A 720 -19.96 7.38 11.83
CA VAL A 720 -18.53 7.74 11.71
C VAL A 720 -17.66 6.53 11.36
N ARG A 721 -17.88 5.40 12.05
CA ARG A 721 -17.14 4.15 11.79
C ARG A 721 -17.38 3.61 10.39
N ARG A 722 -18.63 3.61 9.91
CA ARG A 722 -18.99 3.14 8.56
C ARG A 722 -18.48 4.08 7.46
N ALA A 723 -18.59 5.38 7.66
CA ALA A 723 -18.09 6.40 6.72
C ALA A 723 -16.58 6.28 6.50
N ALA A 724 -15.82 5.76 7.47
CA ALA A 724 -14.38 5.54 7.32
C ALA A 724 -14.02 4.59 6.16
N VAL A 725 -14.94 3.74 5.68
CA VAL A 725 -14.72 2.87 4.51
C VAL A 725 -14.70 3.65 3.19
N LEU A 726 -15.34 4.83 3.14
CA LEU A 726 -15.40 5.70 1.96
C LEU A 726 -14.09 6.48 1.72
N GLY A 727 -13.22 6.55 2.72
CA GLY A 727 -11.95 7.28 2.68
C GLY A 727 -11.92 8.54 3.51
N LEU A 728 -10.86 9.33 3.33
CA LEU A 728 -10.61 10.53 4.13
C LEU A 728 -11.57 11.66 3.75
N THR A 729 -11.84 11.80 2.45
CA THR A 729 -12.78 12.73 1.87
C THR A 729 -13.84 11.95 1.09
N PHE A 730 -15.11 12.29 1.25
CA PHE A 730 -16.19 11.66 0.49
C PHE A 730 -17.38 12.61 0.33
N HIS A 731 -18.15 12.42 -0.74
CA HIS A 731 -19.38 13.18 -0.93
C HIS A 731 -20.47 12.66 0.02
N PRO A 732 -21.22 13.52 0.74
CA PRO A 732 -22.20 13.07 1.72
C PRO A 732 -23.28 12.11 1.17
N THR A 733 -23.62 12.18 -0.12
CA THR A 733 -24.58 11.24 -0.74
C THR A 733 -24.09 9.79 -0.73
N ARG A 734 -22.76 9.57 -0.68
CA ARG A 734 -22.15 8.23 -0.61
C ARG A 734 -22.35 7.55 0.74
N LEU A 735 -22.82 8.26 1.79
CA LEU A 735 -23.13 7.60 3.06
C LEU A 735 -24.18 6.50 2.92
N ALA A 736 -25.13 6.67 2.00
CA ALA A 736 -26.15 5.66 1.72
C ALA A 736 -25.54 4.31 1.31
N ASP A 737 -24.31 4.30 0.79
CA ASP A 737 -23.61 3.10 0.35
C ASP A 737 -23.05 2.27 1.53
N VAL A 738 -22.86 2.90 2.70
CA VAL A 738 -22.22 2.29 3.88
C VAL A 738 -23.11 2.26 5.13
N VAL A 739 -24.19 3.03 5.15
CA VAL A 739 -25.20 3.06 6.22
C VAL A 739 -26.25 1.96 5.96
N ALA A 740 -26.68 1.27 7.03
CA ALA A 740 -27.71 0.24 6.90
C ALA A 740 -29.08 0.86 6.56
N HIS A 741 -29.93 0.14 5.82
CA HIS A 741 -31.21 0.68 5.31
C HIS A 741 -32.20 1.09 6.41
N ASP A 742 -32.04 0.56 7.62
CA ASP A 742 -32.82 0.84 8.82
C ASP A 742 -32.28 2.03 9.63
N MET A 743 -31.12 2.57 9.27
CA MET A 743 -30.58 3.79 9.86
C MET A 743 -30.95 5.01 9.01
N PRO A 744 -31.64 6.02 9.58
CA PRO A 744 -31.93 7.25 8.85
C PRO A 744 -30.62 7.97 8.47
N LEU A 745 -30.57 8.47 7.24
CA LEU A 745 -29.44 9.29 6.78
C LEU A 745 -29.30 10.55 7.65
N PRO A 746 -28.07 11.06 7.85
CA PRO A 746 -27.85 12.21 8.70
C PRO A 746 -28.59 13.47 8.19
N GLU A 747 -29.30 14.14 9.10
CA GLU A 747 -29.96 15.43 8.86
C GLU A 747 -28.96 16.57 8.61
N GLU A 748 -29.41 17.71 8.08
CA GLU A 748 -28.55 18.83 7.66
C GLU A 748 -27.60 19.34 8.78
N GLY A 749 -28.06 19.33 10.04
CA GLY A 749 -27.27 19.71 11.22
C GLY A 749 -26.34 18.62 11.80
N PHE A 750 -26.32 17.41 11.23
CA PHE A 750 -25.43 16.32 11.68
C PHE A 750 -23.96 16.69 11.57
N TRP A 751 -23.56 17.27 10.44
CA TRP A 751 -22.17 17.66 10.17
C TRP A 751 -21.70 18.79 11.08
N ASP A 752 -22.60 19.72 11.43
CA ASP A 752 -22.28 20.83 12.32
C ASP A 752 -22.06 20.34 13.77
N ARG A 753 -22.87 19.36 14.22
CA ARG A 753 -22.70 18.69 15.52
C ARG A 753 -21.38 17.92 15.60
N LEU A 754 -20.92 17.35 14.49
CA LEU A 754 -19.66 16.59 14.40
C LEU A 754 -18.50 17.40 13.80
N SER A 755 -18.57 18.73 13.81
CA SER A 755 -17.53 19.63 13.28
C SER A 755 -16.13 19.45 13.92
N GLY A 756 -16.06 18.79 15.08
CA GLY A 756 -14.80 18.37 15.70
C GLY A 756 -14.14 17.13 15.05
N LEU A 757 -14.86 16.40 14.21
CA LEU A 757 -14.44 15.16 13.53
C LEU A 757 -14.52 15.27 12.00
N PHE A 758 -15.44 16.09 11.48
CA PHE A 758 -15.59 16.35 10.05
C PHE A 758 -15.49 17.85 9.72
N ALA A 759 -14.91 18.19 8.57
CA ALA A 759 -14.92 19.51 7.97
C ALA A 759 -15.68 19.46 6.63
N ARG A 760 -16.47 20.50 6.34
CA ARG A 760 -17.07 20.69 5.01
C ARG A 760 -16.12 21.48 4.12
N GLU A 761 -15.94 21.02 2.90
CA GLU A 761 -15.15 21.70 1.87
C GLU A 761 -16.06 22.58 0.99
N ALA A 762 -15.44 23.53 0.27
CA ALA A 762 -16.18 24.55 -0.49
C ALA A 762 -16.97 23.96 -1.67
N ASP A 763 -16.60 22.76 -2.12
CA ASP A 763 -17.20 21.99 -3.22
C ASP A 763 -18.31 21.04 -2.76
N GLY A 764 -18.67 21.04 -1.47
CA GLY A 764 -19.73 20.20 -0.90
C GLY A 764 -19.25 18.84 -0.35
N HIS A 765 -17.98 18.48 -0.51
CA HIS A 765 -17.43 17.28 0.11
C HIS A 765 -17.31 17.41 1.63
N VAL A 766 -17.28 16.26 2.30
CA VAL A 766 -17.00 16.17 3.72
C VAL A 766 -15.72 15.39 3.91
N ARG A 767 -14.82 15.93 4.74
CA ARG A 767 -13.53 15.33 5.05
C ARG A 767 -13.41 15.07 6.54
N PHE A 768 -12.84 13.94 6.92
CA PHE A 768 -12.39 13.74 8.30
C PHE A 768 -11.36 14.82 8.65
N THR A 769 -11.60 15.59 9.71
CA THR A 769 -10.70 16.69 10.11
C THR A 769 -9.26 16.19 10.30
N ARG A 770 -9.09 14.92 10.66
CA ARG A 770 -7.80 14.27 10.94
C ARG A 770 -7.77 12.84 10.37
N PRO A 771 -6.72 12.42 9.64
CA PRO A 771 -6.57 11.05 9.15
C PRO A 771 -6.57 9.98 10.25
N ALA A 772 -5.95 10.27 11.40
CA ALA A 772 -5.93 9.34 12.54
C ALA A 772 -7.35 9.00 13.05
N VAL A 773 -8.33 9.91 12.91
CA VAL A 773 -9.73 9.65 13.26
C VAL A 773 -10.33 8.62 12.32
N GLN A 774 -10.11 8.77 11.01
CA GLN A 774 -10.57 7.82 10.01
C GLN A 774 -9.92 6.45 10.20
N GLU A 775 -8.60 6.40 10.42
CA GLU A 775 -7.85 5.15 10.62
C GLU A 775 -8.39 4.39 11.85
N VAL A 776 -8.53 5.07 12.99
CA VAL A 776 -9.06 4.47 14.24
C VAL A 776 -10.52 4.04 14.08
N ALA A 777 -11.34 4.85 13.41
CA ALA A 777 -12.74 4.51 13.13
C ALA A 777 -12.85 3.27 12.23
N TYR A 778 -12.07 3.21 11.14
CA TYR A 778 -12.01 2.06 10.25
C TYR A 778 -11.50 0.81 10.99
N GLU A 779 -10.43 0.94 11.78
CA GLU A 779 -9.83 -0.16 12.52
C GLU A 779 -10.70 -0.72 13.65
N SER A 780 -11.74 0.01 14.06
CA SER A 780 -12.73 -0.45 15.04
C SER A 780 -13.83 -1.33 14.44
N LEU A 781 -14.04 -1.30 13.12
CA LEU A 781 -15.09 -2.10 12.46
C LEU A 781 -14.77 -3.61 12.52
N PRO A 782 -15.77 -4.49 12.75
CA PRO A 782 -15.63 -5.93 12.56
C PRO A 782 -15.19 -6.30 11.13
N PHE A 783 -14.36 -7.31 10.96
CA PHE A 783 -13.80 -7.71 9.66
C PHE A 783 -14.90 -8.13 8.68
N LYS A 784 -15.85 -8.95 9.13
CA LYS A 784 -17.03 -9.32 8.32
C LYS A 784 -17.80 -8.10 7.83
N LEU A 785 -17.98 -7.09 8.70
CA LEU A 785 -18.66 -5.85 8.33
C LEU A 785 -17.82 -5.04 7.35
N ARG A 786 -16.49 -4.93 7.54
CA ARG A 786 -15.61 -4.26 6.56
C ARG A 786 -15.73 -4.90 5.18
N ARG A 787 -15.68 -6.24 5.09
CA ARG A 787 -15.83 -6.94 3.81
C ARG A 787 -17.17 -6.63 3.15
N GLN A 788 -18.26 -6.62 3.94
CA GLN A 788 -19.59 -6.26 3.45
C GLN A 788 -19.65 -4.81 2.97
N LEU A 789 -19.07 -3.87 3.71
CA LEU A 789 -19.04 -2.45 3.33
C LEU A 789 -18.18 -2.21 2.09
N HIS A 790 -17.00 -2.83 2.00
CA HIS A 790 -16.18 -2.75 0.78
C HIS A 790 -16.87 -3.38 -0.43
N MET A 791 -17.60 -4.49 -0.24
CA MET A 791 -18.44 -5.07 -1.29
C MET A 791 -19.55 -4.10 -1.74
N ALA A 792 -20.27 -3.49 -0.78
CA ALA A 792 -21.35 -2.55 -1.08
C ALA A 792 -20.84 -1.32 -1.85
N VAL A 793 -19.75 -0.72 -1.39
CA VAL A 793 -19.09 0.41 -2.08
C VAL A 793 -18.60 -0.01 -3.46
N GLY A 794 -17.93 -1.16 -3.58
CA GLY A 794 -17.43 -1.69 -4.85
C GLY A 794 -18.55 -1.94 -5.87
N LEU A 795 -19.66 -2.54 -5.46
CA LEU A 795 -20.83 -2.77 -6.33
C LEU A 795 -21.50 -1.46 -6.74
N ARG A 796 -21.57 -0.48 -5.85
CA ARG A 796 -22.15 0.83 -6.21
C ARG A 796 -21.27 1.56 -7.23
N LEU A 797 -19.97 1.58 -7.00
CA LEU A 797 -19.01 2.15 -7.94
C LEU A 797 -19.03 1.40 -9.30
N GLU A 798 -19.16 0.07 -9.29
CA GLU A 798 -19.30 -0.75 -10.53
C GLU A 798 -20.60 -0.42 -11.28
N HIS A 799 -21.69 -0.15 -10.56
CA HIS A 799 -22.95 0.28 -11.19
C HIS A 799 -22.84 1.69 -11.78
N ASP A 800 -22.22 2.63 -11.06
CA ASP A 800 -22.05 4.01 -11.53
C ASP A 800 -21.14 4.07 -12.78
N LEU A 801 -20.15 3.18 -12.88
CA LEU A 801 -19.32 3.00 -14.09
C LEU A 801 -20.17 2.72 -15.34
N GLY A 802 -21.30 2.03 -15.20
CA GLY A 802 -22.19 1.66 -16.30
C GLY A 802 -23.13 2.78 -16.78
N ARG A 803 -23.13 3.95 -16.15
CA ARG A 803 -24.05 5.08 -16.43
C ARG A 803 -23.38 6.38 -16.86
N GLU A 804 -22.10 6.34 -17.25
CA GLU A 804 -21.24 7.52 -17.46
C GLU A 804 -21.00 8.27 -16.13
N LEU A 805 -19.90 7.93 -15.42
CA LEU A 805 -19.16 8.76 -14.46
C LEU A 805 -17.96 7.97 -13.88
N ASP A 806 -16.74 8.50 -14.07
CA ASP A 806 -15.56 8.58 -13.17
C ASP A 806 -15.14 7.44 -12.19
N ALA A 807 -15.70 6.23 -12.28
CA ALA A 807 -15.30 5.15 -11.38
C ALA A 807 -13.91 4.59 -11.75
N ASN A 808 -12.93 4.90 -10.93
CA ASN A 808 -11.54 4.50 -11.12
C ASN A 808 -11.36 2.97 -10.95
N PRO A 809 -10.91 2.23 -11.98
CA PRO A 809 -10.71 0.78 -11.91
C PRO A 809 -9.72 0.34 -10.81
N ALA A 810 -8.72 1.16 -10.47
CA ALA A 810 -7.79 0.85 -9.39
C ALA A 810 -8.51 0.85 -8.02
N VAL A 811 -9.42 1.81 -7.81
CA VAL A 811 -10.25 1.89 -6.59
C VAL A 811 -11.20 0.70 -6.50
N LEU A 812 -11.87 0.35 -7.61
CA LEU A 812 -12.73 -0.85 -7.69
C LEU A 812 -11.96 -2.13 -7.34
N SER A 813 -10.77 -2.30 -7.92
CA SER A 813 -9.92 -3.45 -7.62
C SER A 813 -9.59 -3.54 -6.13
N HIS A 814 -9.25 -2.42 -5.51
CA HIS A 814 -8.94 -2.34 -4.08
C HIS A 814 -10.14 -2.71 -3.20
N HIS A 815 -11.33 -2.14 -3.46
CA HIS A 815 -12.54 -2.48 -2.72
C HIS A 815 -12.92 -3.96 -2.87
N PHE A 816 -12.87 -4.53 -4.08
CA PHE A 816 -13.18 -5.95 -4.27
C PHE A 816 -12.13 -6.87 -3.63
N SER A 817 -10.85 -6.48 -3.64
CA SER A 817 -9.79 -7.21 -2.93
C SER A 817 -10.05 -7.25 -1.42
N LEU A 818 -10.36 -6.10 -0.81
CA LEU A 818 -10.71 -6.00 0.62
C LEU A 818 -12.04 -6.69 0.95
N ALA A 819 -12.97 -6.78 0.00
CA ALA A 819 -14.20 -7.57 0.14
C ALA A 819 -13.96 -9.09 0.03
N GLY A 820 -12.82 -9.51 -0.50
CA GLY A 820 -12.49 -10.90 -0.82
C GLY A 820 -13.14 -11.42 -2.10
N ASP A 821 -13.59 -10.53 -2.99
CA ASP A 821 -14.02 -10.88 -4.35
C ASP A 821 -12.85 -10.71 -5.31
N TYR A 822 -11.95 -11.68 -5.28
CA TYR A 822 -10.71 -11.63 -6.02
C TYR A 822 -10.91 -11.76 -7.54
N ALA A 823 -12.04 -12.30 -8.01
CA ALA A 823 -12.35 -12.37 -9.44
C ALA A 823 -12.58 -10.97 -10.03
N ARG A 824 -13.45 -10.16 -9.39
CA ARG A 824 -13.61 -8.75 -9.78
C ARG A 824 -12.34 -7.94 -9.52
N ALA A 825 -11.65 -8.20 -8.41
CA ALA A 825 -10.39 -7.51 -8.11
C ALA A 825 -9.34 -7.70 -9.22
N HIS A 826 -9.17 -8.94 -9.71
CA HIS A 826 -8.29 -9.26 -10.84
C HIS A 826 -8.73 -8.50 -12.11
N ARG A 827 -10.01 -8.58 -12.48
CA ARG A 827 -10.55 -7.91 -13.68
C ARG A 827 -10.26 -6.41 -13.65
N TYR A 828 -10.58 -5.75 -12.55
CA TYR A 828 -10.40 -4.31 -12.43
C TYR A 828 -8.93 -3.88 -12.31
N ALA A 829 -8.07 -4.69 -11.68
CA ALA A 829 -6.62 -4.45 -11.69
C ALA A 829 -6.04 -4.53 -13.10
N MET A 830 -6.49 -5.49 -13.93
CA MET A 830 -6.06 -5.59 -15.33
C MET A 830 -6.47 -4.35 -16.14
N VAL A 831 -7.71 -3.88 -15.98
CA VAL A 831 -8.19 -2.65 -16.64
C VAL A 831 -7.38 -1.43 -16.18
N ALA A 832 -7.17 -1.29 -14.86
CA ALA A 832 -6.37 -0.20 -14.30
C ALA A 832 -4.93 -0.21 -14.84
N ALA A 833 -4.30 -1.39 -14.88
CA ALA A 833 -2.92 -1.55 -15.36
C ALA A 833 -2.77 -1.22 -16.85
N LYS A 834 -3.76 -1.61 -17.66
CA LYS A 834 -3.82 -1.24 -19.08
C LYS A 834 -3.93 0.28 -19.26
N ARG A 835 -4.86 0.92 -18.52
CA ARG A 835 -5.02 2.38 -18.53
C ARG A 835 -3.74 3.10 -18.09
N ALA A 836 -3.03 2.59 -17.07
CA ALA A 836 -1.76 3.14 -16.64
C ALA A 836 -0.66 3.00 -17.70
N THR A 837 -0.64 1.89 -18.45
CA THR A 837 0.29 1.69 -19.58
C THR A 837 0.02 2.67 -20.72
N GLU A 838 -1.25 2.88 -21.07
CA GLU A 838 -1.67 3.85 -22.10
C GLU A 838 -1.32 5.29 -21.74
N ARG A 839 -1.11 5.57 -20.45
CA ARG A 839 -0.72 6.87 -19.90
C ARG A 839 0.76 7.00 -19.60
N PHE A 840 1.55 6.05 -20.09
CA PHE A 840 3.00 6.01 -19.95
C PHE A 840 3.49 5.91 -18.48
N SER A 841 2.61 5.57 -17.52
CA SER A 841 3.00 5.24 -16.15
C SER A 841 3.29 3.75 -16.01
N HIS A 842 4.48 3.36 -16.45
CA HIS A 842 4.88 1.96 -16.44
C HIS A 842 5.15 1.41 -15.02
N ALA A 843 5.55 2.27 -14.07
CA ALA A 843 5.73 1.88 -12.68
C ALA A 843 4.38 1.57 -11.99
N ASP A 844 3.35 2.39 -12.19
CA ASP A 844 2.01 2.12 -11.66
C ASP A 844 1.39 0.90 -12.35
N ALA A 845 1.55 0.77 -13.67
CA ALA A 845 1.11 -0.40 -14.42
C ALA A 845 1.73 -1.70 -13.88
N ALA A 846 3.04 -1.70 -13.58
CA ALA A 846 3.71 -2.86 -13.01
C ALA A 846 3.15 -3.26 -11.63
N ARG A 847 2.85 -2.28 -10.77
CA ARG A 847 2.21 -2.54 -9.47
C ARG A 847 0.80 -3.10 -9.63
N LEU A 848 -0.01 -2.53 -10.50
CA LEU A 848 -1.38 -2.99 -10.78
C LEU A 848 -1.40 -4.39 -11.42
N TYR A 849 -0.47 -4.71 -12.33
CA TYR A 849 -0.36 -6.07 -12.87
C TYR A 849 0.05 -7.09 -11.79
N ARG A 850 0.93 -6.72 -10.85
CA ARG A 850 1.24 -7.59 -9.70
C ARG A 850 -0.01 -7.84 -8.84
N MET A 851 -0.79 -6.79 -8.55
CA MET A 851 -2.07 -6.93 -7.82
C MET A 851 -3.06 -7.83 -8.57
N ALA A 852 -3.16 -7.70 -9.90
CA ALA A 852 -3.99 -8.57 -10.72
C ALA A 852 -3.55 -10.03 -10.59
N ILE A 853 -2.26 -10.31 -10.70
CA ILE A 853 -1.69 -11.66 -10.58
C ILE A 853 -1.94 -12.25 -9.19
N GLU A 854 -1.76 -11.45 -8.12
CA GLU A 854 -2.01 -11.87 -6.74
C GLU A 854 -3.48 -12.24 -6.52
N ALA A 855 -4.41 -11.37 -6.96
CA ALA A 855 -5.84 -11.64 -6.89
C ALA A 855 -6.24 -12.88 -7.71
N GLY A 856 -5.69 -13.04 -8.91
CA GLY A 856 -5.96 -14.20 -9.77
C GLY A 856 -5.36 -15.52 -9.26
N ARG A 857 -4.45 -15.49 -8.29
CA ARG A 857 -3.88 -16.67 -7.62
C ARG A 857 -4.57 -17.02 -6.30
N ALA A 858 -5.53 -16.23 -5.85
CA ALA A 858 -6.24 -16.48 -4.59
C ALA A 858 -7.09 -17.77 -4.65
N ASP A 859 -7.23 -18.45 -3.52
CA ASP A 859 -7.98 -19.71 -3.42
C ASP A 859 -9.45 -19.53 -3.87
N GLY A 860 -9.91 -20.40 -4.77
CA GLY A 860 -11.29 -20.39 -5.26
C GLY A 860 -11.56 -19.45 -6.45
N VAL A 861 -10.55 -18.76 -6.98
CA VAL A 861 -10.66 -17.97 -8.21
C VAL A 861 -10.28 -18.82 -9.41
N ALA A 862 -11.15 -18.86 -10.42
CA ALA A 862 -10.86 -19.50 -11.70
C ALA A 862 -10.49 -18.43 -12.75
N VAL A 863 -9.24 -17.96 -12.72
CA VAL A 863 -8.64 -17.23 -13.86
C VAL A 863 -8.00 -18.28 -14.78
N ASP A 864 -8.32 -18.23 -16.07
CA ASP A 864 -7.73 -19.13 -17.04
C ASP A 864 -6.23 -18.85 -17.24
N ARG A 865 -5.51 -19.84 -17.80
CA ARG A 865 -4.06 -19.73 -17.97
C ARG A 865 -3.64 -18.64 -18.95
N GLU A 866 -4.47 -18.35 -19.95
CA GLU A 866 -4.18 -17.37 -21.00
C GLU A 866 -4.25 -15.95 -20.45
N THR A 867 -5.33 -15.62 -19.73
CA THR A 867 -5.47 -14.33 -19.03
C THR A 867 -4.34 -14.11 -18.02
N MET A 868 -3.95 -15.16 -17.28
CA MET A 868 -2.81 -15.07 -16.35
C MET A 868 -1.49 -14.88 -17.10
N ALA A 869 -1.29 -15.54 -18.24
CA ALA A 869 -0.11 -15.36 -19.08
C ALA A 869 -0.03 -13.94 -19.65
N GLU A 870 -1.16 -13.36 -20.06
CA GLU A 870 -1.25 -11.97 -20.49
C GLU A 870 -0.82 -11.01 -19.38
N ALA A 871 -1.34 -11.17 -18.16
CA ALA A 871 -0.97 -10.33 -17.02
C ALA A 871 0.55 -10.35 -16.76
N TRP A 872 1.19 -11.52 -16.83
CA TRP A 872 2.64 -11.66 -16.71
C TRP A 872 3.41 -11.07 -17.91
N GLU A 873 2.91 -11.23 -19.13
CA GLU A 873 3.53 -10.65 -20.33
C GLU A 873 3.52 -9.11 -20.25
N ARG A 874 2.39 -8.53 -19.86
CA ARG A 874 2.22 -7.09 -19.70
C ARG A 874 3.02 -6.53 -18.53
N LEU A 875 3.10 -7.26 -17.41
CA LEU A 875 4.01 -6.91 -16.31
C LEU A 875 5.46 -6.88 -16.80
N GLY A 876 5.88 -7.85 -17.60
CA GLY A 876 7.23 -7.89 -18.19
C GLY A 876 7.52 -6.66 -19.04
N GLU A 877 6.55 -6.23 -19.84
CA GLU A 877 6.65 -5.03 -20.66
C GLU A 877 6.72 -3.75 -19.83
N ALA A 878 5.85 -3.60 -18.83
CA ALA A 878 5.84 -2.46 -17.92
C ALA A 878 7.17 -2.34 -17.15
N LEU A 879 7.70 -3.45 -16.62
CA LEU A 879 8.99 -3.48 -15.93
C LEU A 879 10.16 -3.15 -16.85
N ARG A 880 10.11 -3.59 -18.11
CA ARG A 880 11.12 -3.23 -19.12
C ARG A 880 11.14 -1.72 -19.34
N CYS A 881 9.98 -1.09 -19.50
CA CYS A 881 9.88 0.36 -19.67
C CYS A 881 10.24 1.15 -18.39
N ALA A 882 9.98 0.59 -17.22
CA ALA A 882 10.38 1.16 -15.93
C ALA A 882 11.87 0.99 -15.60
N GLY A 883 12.67 0.37 -16.48
CA GLY A 883 14.11 0.20 -16.28
C GLY A 883 14.50 -0.97 -15.35
N GLU A 884 13.62 -1.97 -15.17
CA GLU A 884 13.88 -3.17 -14.36
C GLU A 884 14.03 -4.44 -15.23
N PRO A 885 15.11 -4.58 -16.03
CA PRO A 885 15.24 -5.64 -17.04
C PRO A 885 15.26 -7.07 -16.45
N ASP A 886 15.84 -7.25 -15.26
CA ASP A 886 15.88 -8.54 -14.58
C ASP A 886 14.50 -8.98 -14.08
N ALA A 887 13.72 -8.03 -13.55
CA ALA A 887 12.35 -8.30 -13.12
C ALA A 887 11.44 -8.58 -14.32
N ALA A 888 11.62 -7.83 -15.40
CA ALA A 888 10.94 -8.06 -16.68
C ALA A 888 11.21 -9.48 -17.23
N THR A 889 12.47 -9.91 -17.22
CA THR A 889 12.86 -11.27 -17.64
C THR A 889 12.19 -12.36 -16.79
N ARG A 890 12.07 -12.16 -15.48
CA ARG A 890 11.35 -13.11 -14.61
C ARG A 890 9.86 -13.17 -14.95
N ALA A 891 9.21 -12.03 -15.13
CA ALA A 891 7.79 -11.96 -15.49
C ALA A 891 7.50 -12.66 -16.83
N LEU A 892 8.30 -12.41 -17.87
CA LEU A 892 8.16 -13.09 -19.17
C LEU A 892 8.42 -14.61 -19.08
N THR A 893 9.24 -15.05 -18.12
CA THR A 893 9.47 -16.48 -17.89
C THR A 893 8.24 -17.16 -17.31
N GLU A 894 7.54 -16.49 -16.38
CA GLU A 894 6.27 -16.96 -15.82
C GLU A 894 5.17 -16.99 -16.90
N ALA A 895 5.04 -15.93 -17.71
CA ALA A 895 4.10 -15.91 -18.84
C ALA A 895 4.30 -17.13 -19.75
N ARG A 896 5.55 -17.43 -20.13
CA ARG A 896 5.87 -18.54 -21.03
C ARG A 896 5.58 -19.92 -20.43
N ARG A 897 5.63 -20.07 -19.09
CA ARG A 897 5.28 -21.33 -18.41
C ARG A 897 3.78 -21.63 -18.48
N LEU A 898 2.95 -20.60 -18.67
CA LEU A 898 1.50 -20.70 -18.70
C LEU A 898 0.94 -20.99 -20.10
N VAL A 899 1.76 -20.85 -21.16
CA VAL A 899 1.39 -21.12 -22.56
C VAL A 899 2.20 -22.29 -23.17
N PRO A 900 2.20 -23.50 -22.57
CA PRO A 900 2.96 -24.63 -23.14
C PRO A 900 2.39 -25.12 -24.48
N ASP A 901 1.10 -24.92 -24.70
CA ASP A 901 0.35 -25.45 -25.86
C ASP A 901 0.14 -24.41 -26.97
N ASP A 902 0.64 -23.18 -26.79
CA ASP A 902 0.63 -22.12 -27.80
C ASP A 902 2.08 -21.80 -28.25
N PRO A 903 2.55 -22.42 -29.35
CA PRO A 903 3.90 -22.20 -29.85
C PRO A 903 4.11 -20.77 -30.37
N ILE A 904 3.07 -20.08 -30.85
CA ILE A 904 3.17 -18.71 -31.34
C ILE A 904 3.38 -17.74 -30.17
N ALA A 905 2.59 -17.84 -29.11
CA ALA A 905 2.79 -17.06 -27.90
C ALA A 905 4.17 -17.35 -27.26
N ALA A 906 4.59 -18.62 -27.22
CA ALA A 906 5.91 -18.99 -26.70
C ALA A 906 7.06 -18.37 -27.50
N ALA A 907 6.93 -18.31 -28.83
CA ALA A 907 7.86 -17.63 -29.73
C ALA A 907 7.88 -16.11 -29.52
N ARG A 908 6.71 -15.46 -29.43
CA ARG A 908 6.57 -14.03 -29.10
C ARG A 908 7.27 -13.68 -27.79
N LEU A 909 7.06 -14.47 -26.74
CA LEU A 909 7.71 -14.25 -25.44
C LEU A 909 9.24 -14.42 -25.52
N CYS A 910 9.73 -15.39 -26.29
CA CYS A 910 11.17 -15.53 -26.54
C CYS A 910 11.76 -14.32 -27.30
N TYR A 911 11.00 -13.75 -28.24
CA TYR A 911 11.38 -12.51 -28.92
C TYR A 911 11.49 -11.33 -27.95
N ARG A 912 10.52 -11.16 -27.03
CA ARG A 912 10.58 -10.10 -26.00
C ARG A 912 11.77 -10.26 -25.05
N HIS A 913 12.10 -11.50 -24.65
CA HIS A 913 13.32 -11.80 -23.90
C HIS A 913 14.59 -11.36 -24.66
N ALA A 914 14.63 -11.61 -25.97
CA ALA A 914 15.75 -11.19 -26.80
C ALA A 914 15.88 -9.66 -26.87
N GLU A 915 14.76 -8.91 -26.93
CA GLU A 915 14.78 -7.45 -26.91
C GLU A 915 15.36 -6.88 -25.60
N ILE A 916 14.96 -7.43 -24.46
CA ILE A 916 15.50 -7.01 -23.15
C ILE A 916 17.01 -7.28 -23.08
N ALA A 917 17.43 -8.48 -23.50
CA ALA A 917 18.84 -8.86 -23.51
C ALA A 917 19.67 -7.99 -24.47
N LYS A 918 19.14 -7.67 -25.67
CA LYS A 918 19.80 -6.81 -26.66
C LYS A 918 20.03 -5.39 -26.14
N ARG A 919 19.04 -4.83 -25.42
CA ARG A 919 19.14 -3.49 -24.80
C ARG A 919 20.13 -3.46 -23.64
N SER A 920 20.25 -4.55 -22.89
CA SER A 920 21.22 -4.70 -21.79
C SER A 920 22.62 -5.10 -22.28
N ASP A 921 22.90 -4.92 -23.58
CA ASP A 921 24.10 -5.34 -24.31
C ASP A 921 24.52 -6.83 -24.14
N ALA A 922 23.59 -7.68 -23.68
CA ALA A 922 23.79 -9.11 -23.52
C ALA A 922 23.54 -9.87 -24.83
N LEU A 923 24.27 -9.51 -25.90
CA LEU A 923 24.03 -9.97 -27.27
C LEU A 923 23.98 -11.51 -27.40
N THR A 924 24.84 -12.23 -26.69
CA THR A 924 24.86 -13.70 -26.69
C THR A 924 23.59 -14.31 -26.07
N ALA A 925 23.07 -13.70 -25.00
CA ALA A 925 21.83 -14.12 -24.38
C ALA A 925 20.63 -13.84 -25.31
N ALA A 926 20.62 -12.70 -26.01
CA ALA A 926 19.60 -12.36 -27.00
C ALA A 926 19.53 -13.42 -28.11
N VAL A 927 20.67 -13.82 -28.69
CA VAL A 927 20.73 -14.90 -29.69
C VAL A 927 20.19 -16.23 -29.14
N ARG A 928 20.48 -16.56 -27.87
CA ARG A 928 19.99 -17.80 -27.25
C ARG A 928 18.46 -17.80 -27.15
N TRP A 929 17.86 -16.66 -26.82
CA TRP A 929 16.41 -16.51 -26.78
C TRP A 929 15.77 -16.59 -28.17
N LEU A 930 16.33 -15.92 -29.17
CA LEU A 930 15.85 -16.05 -30.56
C LEU A 930 15.93 -17.49 -31.05
N LYS A 931 17.05 -18.20 -30.82
CA LYS A 931 17.19 -19.63 -31.13
C LYS A 931 16.16 -20.50 -30.44
N ARG A 932 15.74 -20.15 -29.21
CA ARG A 932 14.66 -20.85 -28.52
C ARG A 932 13.30 -20.56 -29.15
N GLY A 933 13.05 -19.31 -29.54
CA GLY A 933 11.84 -18.90 -30.26
C GLY A 933 11.68 -19.63 -31.59
N PHE A 934 12.75 -19.73 -32.39
CA PHE A 934 12.75 -20.46 -33.66
C PHE A 934 12.29 -21.91 -33.52
N ARG A 935 12.66 -22.62 -32.43
CA ARG A 935 12.21 -24.00 -32.20
C ARG A 935 10.70 -24.15 -32.10
N TYR A 936 9.97 -23.11 -31.71
CA TYR A 936 8.51 -23.14 -31.64
C TYR A 936 7.85 -22.90 -33.00
N VAL A 937 8.47 -22.11 -33.88
CA VAL A 937 7.86 -21.66 -35.14
C VAL A 937 8.44 -22.30 -36.40
N ASP A 938 9.64 -22.89 -36.36
CA ASP A 938 10.32 -23.41 -37.57
C ASP A 938 9.55 -24.52 -38.28
N ALA A 939 8.78 -25.33 -37.54
CA ALA A 939 7.97 -26.43 -38.07
C ALA A 939 6.49 -26.05 -38.32
N LEU A 940 6.10 -24.79 -38.10
CA LEU A 940 4.73 -24.33 -38.28
C LEU A 940 4.55 -23.62 -39.62
N ASP A 941 3.47 -23.95 -40.31
CA ASP A 941 3.03 -23.24 -41.51
C ASP A 941 2.07 -22.09 -41.15
N GLY A 942 1.85 -21.17 -42.09
CA GLY A 942 0.90 -20.06 -41.94
C GLY A 942 1.55 -18.69 -41.83
N ALA A 943 0.72 -17.67 -42.05
CA ALA A 943 1.17 -16.28 -42.14
C ALA A 943 1.77 -15.78 -40.82
N GLU A 944 1.13 -16.09 -39.68
CA GLU A 944 1.59 -15.64 -38.37
C GLU A 944 2.92 -16.26 -37.92
N ALA A 945 3.10 -17.57 -38.14
CA ALA A 945 4.37 -18.24 -37.87
C ALA A 945 5.50 -17.67 -38.74
N THR A 946 5.23 -17.42 -40.02
CA THR A 946 6.18 -16.80 -40.96
C THR A 946 6.51 -15.38 -40.54
N ALA A 947 5.53 -14.60 -40.08
CA ALA A 947 5.74 -13.26 -39.55
C ALA A 947 6.69 -13.25 -38.33
N TRP A 948 6.48 -14.16 -37.39
CA TRP A 948 7.37 -14.29 -36.23
C TRP A 948 8.79 -14.75 -36.61
N ARG A 949 8.92 -15.66 -37.59
CA ARG A 949 10.24 -16.03 -38.14
C ARG A 949 10.95 -14.83 -38.76
N ALA A 950 10.24 -14.05 -39.58
CA ALA A 950 10.77 -12.84 -40.21
C ALA A 950 11.26 -11.82 -39.16
N ARG A 951 10.44 -11.51 -38.14
CA ARG A 951 10.80 -10.61 -37.03
C ARG A 951 12.04 -11.10 -36.27
N MET A 952 12.07 -12.38 -35.91
CA MET A 952 13.20 -12.96 -35.20
C MET A 952 14.49 -12.99 -36.04
N ARG A 953 14.40 -13.28 -37.35
CA ARG A 953 15.58 -13.30 -38.24
C ARG A 953 16.11 -11.90 -38.53
N SER A 954 15.22 -10.94 -38.76
CA SER A 954 15.57 -9.54 -38.93
C SER A 954 16.35 -9.02 -37.71
N ASN A 955 15.87 -9.35 -36.51
CA ASN A 955 16.54 -9.00 -35.26
C ASN A 955 17.87 -9.74 -35.06
N LEU A 956 17.91 -11.04 -35.40
CA LEU A 956 19.15 -11.81 -35.40
C LEU A 956 20.20 -11.16 -36.31
N GLY A 957 19.81 -10.70 -37.51
CA GLY A 957 20.68 -9.96 -38.42
C GLY A 957 21.32 -8.75 -37.73
N GLY A 958 20.50 -7.90 -37.10
CA GLY A 958 20.98 -6.72 -36.38
C GLY A 958 21.92 -7.07 -35.21
N ILE A 959 21.64 -8.13 -34.46
CA ILE A 959 22.52 -8.59 -33.37
C ILE A 959 23.85 -9.12 -33.94
N ARG A 960 23.82 -9.85 -35.06
CA ARG A 960 25.04 -10.38 -35.70
C ARG A 960 25.92 -9.27 -36.27
N LEU A 961 25.31 -8.23 -36.84
CA LEU A 961 25.99 -7.02 -37.26
C LEU A 961 26.76 -6.40 -36.07
N ARG A 962 26.09 -6.17 -34.93
CA ARG A 962 26.71 -5.62 -33.71
C ARG A 962 27.81 -6.51 -33.11
N GLN A 963 27.79 -7.82 -33.38
CA GLN A 963 28.84 -8.76 -32.99
C GLN A 963 30.04 -8.80 -33.95
N GLY A 964 30.05 -8.00 -35.02
CA GLY A 964 31.05 -8.06 -36.08
C GLY A 964 30.93 -9.30 -36.98
N ARG A 965 29.84 -10.06 -36.88
CA ARG A 965 29.60 -11.29 -37.67
C ARG A 965 28.79 -10.95 -38.92
N TRP A 966 29.37 -10.14 -39.80
CA TRP A 966 28.68 -9.53 -40.93
C TRP A 966 28.12 -10.54 -41.94
N MET A 967 28.86 -11.62 -42.24
CA MET A 967 28.35 -12.69 -43.12
C MET A 967 27.11 -13.40 -42.55
N ASP A 968 27.09 -13.65 -41.25
CA ASP A 968 25.91 -14.20 -40.58
C ASP A 968 24.73 -13.22 -40.61
N ALA A 969 25.00 -11.92 -40.51
CA ALA A 969 23.99 -10.88 -40.60
C ALA A 969 23.35 -10.86 -42.00
N VAL A 970 24.16 -10.87 -43.07
CA VAL A 970 23.68 -10.96 -44.46
C VAL A 970 22.77 -12.18 -44.66
N SER A 971 23.23 -13.36 -44.22
CA SER A 971 22.45 -14.60 -44.34
C SER A 971 21.10 -14.53 -43.61
N ALA A 972 21.08 -13.97 -42.39
CA ALA A 972 19.86 -13.78 -41.62
C ALA A 972 18.90 -12.78 -42.30
N CYS A 973 19.42 -11.66 -42.81
CA CYS A 973 18.61 -10.62 -43.44
C CYS A 973 17.98 -11.10 -44.77
N HIS A 974 18.70 -11.79 -45.65
CA HIS A 974 18.10 -12.33 -46.89
C HIS A 974 16.90 -13.23 -46.60
N ARG A 975 17.03 -14.11 -45.60
CA ARG A 975 15.92 -14.98 -45.18
C ARG A 975 14.77 -14.20 -44.55
N ALA A 976 15.08 -13.17 -43.76
CA ALA A 976 14.07 -12.31 -43.15
C ALA A 976 13.29 -11.51 -44.19
N ILE A 977 13.96 -10.97 -45.22
CA ILE A 977 13.34 -10.23 -46.33
C ILE A 977 12.36 -11.14 -47.07
N SER A 978 12.81 -12.33 -47.50
CA SER A 978 11.95 -13.28 -48.22
C SER A 978 10.71 -13.69 -47.42
N GLU A 979 10.87 -13.98 -46.12
CA GLU A 979 9.73 -14.30 -45.26
C GLU A 979 8.82 -13.10 -45.05
N ALA A 980 9.36 -11.92 -44.76
CA ALA A 980 8.58 -10.72 -44.50
C ALA A 980 7.76 -10.29 -45.72
N GLU A 981 8.34 -10.35 -46.93
CA GLU A 981 7.63 -10.07 -48.18
C GLU A 981 6.46 -11.02 -48.42
N SER A 982 6.64 -12.30 -48.12
CA SER A 982 5.60 -13.31 -48.37
C SER A 982 4.33 -13.11 -47.53
N VAL A 983 4.41 -12.38 -46.42
CA VAL A 983 3.29 -12.13 -45.50
C VAL A 983 2.99 -10.65 -45.23
N GLY A 984 3.68 -9.74 -45.91
CA GLY A 984 3.47 -8.30 -45.73
C GLY A 984 3.96 -7.73 -44.38
N GLU A 985 4.98 -8.33 -43.76
CA GLU A 985 5.54 -7.86 -42.48
C GLU A 985 6.52 -6.69 -42.67
N LEU A 986 5.98 -5.52 -42.96
CA LEU A 986 6.72 -4.32 -43.36
C LEU A 986 7.84 -3.91 -42.40
N ARG A 987 7.61 -3.95 -41.08
CA ARG A 987 8.64 -3.58 -40.08
C ARG A 987 9.85 -4.51 -40.11
N ALA A 988 9.62 -5.82 -40.22
CA ALA A 988 10.69 -6.80 -40.27
C ALA A 988 11.48 -6.69 -41.59
N LEU A 989 10.76 -6.43 -42.68
CA LEU A 989 11.32 -6.17 -44.01
C LEU A 989 12.24 -4.94 -44.01
N ALA A 990 11.73 -3.79 -43.57
CA ALA A 990 12.49 -2.54 -43.55
C ALA A 990 13.75 -2.65 -42.68
N HIS A 991 13.62 -3.21 -41.48
CA HIS A 991 14.76 -3.43 -40.59
C HIS A 991 15.79 -4.39 -41.21
N ALA A 992 15.36 -5.47 -41.89
CA ALA A 992 16.26 -6.41 -42.53
C ALA A 992 16.99 -5.81 -43.75
N CYS A 993 16.28 -5.03 -44.57
CA CYS A 993 16.85 -4.27 -45.69
C CYS A 993 17.95 -3.31 -45.22
N TYR A 994 17.65 -2.52 -44.19
CA TYR A 994 18.60 -1.57 -43.60
C TYR A 994 19.85 -2.28 -43.03
N VAL A 995 19.65 -3.35 -42.24
CA VAL A 995 20.77 -4.09 -41.64
C VAL A 995 21.61 -4.80 -42.70
N LEU A 996 21.00 -5.29 -43.77
CA LEU A 996 21.69 -5.96 -44.88
C LEU A 996 22.69 -5.02 -45.55
N ASP A 997 22.25 -3.82 -45.93
CA ASP A 997 23.10 -2.83 -46.56
C ASP A 997 24.28 -2.44 -45.67
N TRP A 998 24.05 -2.22 -44.37
CA TRP A 998 25.14 -1.95 -43.45
C TRP A 998 26.12 -3.14 -43.36
N ALA A 999 25.62 -4.37 -43.26
CA ALA A 999 26.49 -5.55 -43.24
C ALA A 999 27.32 -5.71 -44.52
N LEU A 1000 26.77 -5.36 -45.68
CA LEU A 1000 27.48 -5.39 -46.96
C LEU A 1000 28.59 -4.34 -47.04
N VAL A 1001 28.35 -3.14 -46.51
CA VAL A 1001 29.35 -2.06 -46.45
C VAL A 1001 30.52 -2.46 -45.55
N GLU A 1002 30.26 -3.01 -44.36
CA GLU A 1002 31.31 -3.52 -43.47
C GLU A 1002 32.13 -4.66 -44.09
N LEU A 1003 31.54 -5.42 -45.02
CA LEU A 1003 32.23 -6.46 -45.80
C LEU A 1003 33.00 -5.91 -47.02
N GLY A 1004 33.02 -4.58 -47.23
CA GLY A 1004 33.64 -3.96 -48.40
C GLY A 1004 32.87 -4.15 -49.71
N ARG A 1005 31.59 -4.54 -49.63
CA ARG A 1005 30.68 -4.82 -50.76
C ARG A 1005 29.62 -3.73 -50.92
N ALA A 1006 30.01 -2.47 -50.74
CA ALA A 1006 29.11 -1.33 -50.74
C ALA A 1006 28.27 -1.20 -52.03
N SER A 1007 28.78 -1.66 -53.18
CA SER A 1007 28.03 -1.64 -54.46
C SER A 1007 26.77 -2.52 -54.47
N GLU A 1008 26.64 -3.46 -53.52
CA GLU A 1008 25.47 -4.33 -53.40
C GLU A 1008 24.43 -3.77 -52.42
N ALA A 1009 24.74 -2.71 -51.67
CA ALA A 1009 23.87 -2.10 -50.66
C ALA A 1009 22.79 -1.20 -51.30
N MET A 1010 21.73 -1.83 -51.83
CA MET A 1010 20.68 -1.14 -52.61
C MET A 1010 19.31 -1.08 -51.90
N HIS A 1011 19.20 -1.59 -50.68
CA HIS A 1011 17.92 -1.82 -50.01
C HIS A 1011 17.48 -0.70 -49.04
N SER A 1012 18.36 0.23 -48.68
CA SER A 1012 18.11 1.27 -47.68
C SER A 1012 17.07 2.29 -48.14
N ALA A 1013 17.02 2.61 -49.44
CA ALA A 1013 15.96 3.47 -50.01
C ALA A 1013 14.56 2.86 -49.82
N ARG A 1014 14.43 1.54 -50.08
CA ARG A 1014 13.19 0.81 -49.83
C ARG A 1014 12.84 0.75 -48.34
N ALA A 1015 13.83 0.59 -47.46
CA ALA A 1015 13.59 0.64 -46.02
C ALA A 1015 13.04 2.00 -45.57
N LEU A 1016 13.58 3.10 -46.12
CA LEU A 1016 13.11 4.45 -45.86
C LEU A 1016 11.65 4.64 -46.30
N GLU A 1017 11.30 4.27 -47.53
CA GLU A 1017 9.92 4.35 -48.04
C GLU A 1017 8.92 3.60 -47.14
N ILE A 1018 9.31 2.42 -46.64
CA ILE A 1018 8.47 1.64 -45.73
C ILE A 1018 8.31 2.37 -44.39
N TYR A 1019 9.37 2.91 -43.80
CA TYR A 1019 9.26 3.63 -42.52
C TYR A 1019 8.48 4.95 -42.65
N GLU A 1020 8.63 5.67 -43.76
CA GLU A 1020 7.81 6.84 -44.09
C GLU A 1020 6.31 6.47 -44.20
N HIS A 1021 6.00 5.34 -44.86
CA HIS A 1021 4.62 4.83 -44.93
C HIS A 1021 4.07 4.42 -43.56
N LEU A 1022 4.92 3.89 -42.68
CA LEU A 1022 4.55 3.49 -41.32
C LEU A 1022 4.48 4.68 -40.33
N GLY A 1023 4.93 5.87 -40.74
CA GLY A 1023 5.03 7.04 -39.86
C GLY A 1023 5.99 6.82 -38.69
N ASP A 1024 7.14 6.20 -38.94
CA ASP A 1024 8.12 5.80 -37.91
C ASP A 1024 9.41 6.64 -38.01
N PRO A 1025 9.40 7.91 -37.53
CA PRO A 1025 10.52 8.82 -37.71
C PRO A 1025 11.79 8.38 -36.94
N GLU A 1026 11.65 7.54 -35.91
CA GLU A 1026 12.81 6.96 -35.21
C GLU A 1026 13.63 6.10 -36.18
N HIS A 1027 12.97 5.22 -36.94
CA HIS A 1027 13.66 4.34 -37.88
C HIS A 1027 13.98 5.04 -39.20
N GLU A 1028 13.16 6.00 -39.66
CA GLU A 1028 13.53 6.89 -40.77
C GLU A 1028 14.88 7.56 -40.50
N SER A 1029 15.07 8.12 -39.30
CA SER A 1029 16.31 8.80 -38.91
C SER A 1029 17.53 7.89 -39.01
N LYS A 1030 17.42 6.64 -38.53
CA LYS A 1030 18.50 5.64 -38.61
C LYS A 1030 18.88 5.29 -40.05
N VAL A 1031 17.88 5.13 -40.92
CA VAL A 1031 18.10 4.83 -42.35
C VAL A 1031 18.71 6.03 -43.07
N LEU A 1032 18.17 7.23 -42.85
CA LEU A 1032 18.68 8.49 -43.42
C LEU A 1032 20.11 8.78 -42.99
N ASN A 1033 20.45 8.56 -41.72
CA ASN A 1033 21.81 8.71 -41.23
C ASN A 1033 22.79 7.79 -41.96
N ASN A 1034 22.41 6.53 -42.19
CA ASN A 1034 23.28 5.59 -42.91
C ASN A 1034 23.37 5.92 -44.41
N LEU A 1035 22.27 6.34 -45.04
CA LEU A 1035 22.32 6.86 -46.41
C LEU A 1035 23.24 8.08 -46.51
N GLY A 1036 23.22 8.96 -45.51
CA GLY A 1036 24.14 10.10 -45.40
C GLY A 1036 25.60 9.65 -45.29
N MET A 1037 25.87 8.60 -44.51
CA MET A 1037 27.20 8.00 -44.40
C MET A 1037 27.68 7.43 -45.74
N PHE A 1038 26.83 6.74 -46.49
CA PHE A 1038 27.19 6.23 -47.82
C PHE A 1038 27.47 7.37 -48.80
N ALA A 1039 26.64 8.41 -48.80
CA ALA A 1039 26.88 9.60 -49.62
C ALA A 1039 28.18 10.32 -49.25
N TYR A 1040 28.54 10.37 -47.96
CA TYR A 1040 29.80 10.95 -47.50
C TYR A 1040 31.01 10.21 -48.08
N PHE A 1041 31.04 8.87 -47.98
CA PHE A 1041 32.14 8.05 -48.52
C PHE A 1041 32.19 8.03 -50.05
N ASP A 1042 31.08 8.28 -50.74
CA ASP A 1042 31.03 8.46 -52.20
C ASP A 1042 31.51 9.85 -52.67
N GLY A 1043 31.87 10.76 -51.76
CA GLY A 1043 32.22 12.15 -52.10
C GLY A 1043 31.02 13.03 -52.44
N ARG A 1044 29.78 12.59 -52.16
CA ARG A 1044 28.54 13.36 -52.38
C ARG A 1044 28.16 14.12 -51.12
N TRP A 1045 28.97 15.10 -50.73
CA TRP A 1045 28.86 15.78 -49.43
C TRP A 1045 27.60 16.63 -49.27
N ASP A 1046 27.11 17.30 -50.31
CA ASP A 1046 25.83 18.03 -50.24
C ASP A 1046 24.65 17.08 -49.96
N ASP A 1047 24.63 15.92 -50.64
CA ASP A 1047 23.62 14.88 -50.40
C ASP A 1047 23.71 14.36 -48.97
N ALA A 1048 24.93 14.11 -48.49
CA ALA A 1048 25.18 13.65 -47.12
C ALA A 1048 24.63 14.64 -46.09
N VAL A 1049 24.95 15.94 -46.24
CA VAL A 1049 24.45 17.01 -45.35
C VAL A 1049 22.92 17.09 -45.40
N ALA A 1050 22.31 17.01 -46.59
CA ALA A 1050 20.86 17.02 -46.73
C ALA A 1050 20.20 15.82 -46.04
N LEU A 1051 20.77 14.62 -46.18
CA LEU A 1051 20.29 13.40 -45.54
C LEU A 1051 20.45 13.45 -44.02
N TYR A 1052 21.59 13.91 -43.49
CA TYR A 1052 21.78 14.08 -42.05
C TYR A 1052 20.83 15.12 -41.45
N ARG A 1053 20.59 16.25 -42.13
CA ARG A 1053 19.61 17.25 -41.67
C ARG A 1053 18.19 16.69 -41.63
N ARG A 1054 17.80 15.90 -42.64
CA ARG A 1054 16.52 15.15 -42.61
C ARG A 1054 16.48 14.15 -41.46
N ALA A 1055 17.56 13.40 -41.23
CA ALA A 1055 17.66 12.46 -40.12
C ALA A 1055 17.50 13.16 -38.77
N GLY A 1056 18.13 14.33 -38.57
CA GLY A 1056 17.98 15.14 -37.37
C GLY A 1056 16.55 15.62 -37.14
N ALA A 1057 15.87 16.09 -38.21
CA ALA A 1057 14.46 16.47 -38.13
C ALA A 1057 13.54 15.29 -37.76
N CYS A 1058 13.82 14.08 -38.27
CA CYS A 1058 13.09 12.87 -37.87
C CYS A 1058 13.38 12.50 -36.40
N SER A 1059 14.63 12.62 -35.94
CA SER A 1059 14.98 12.41 -34.53
C SER A 1059 14.27 13.39 -33.59
N ASP A 1060 14.19 14.67 -33.97
CA ASP A 1060 13.45 15.69 -33.21
C ASP A 1060 11.94 15.34 -33.15
N ARG A 1061 11.33 14.95 -34.27
CA ARG A 1061 9.93 14.47 -34.32
C ARG A 1061 9.69 13.22 -33.46
N ALA A 1062 10.66 12.30 -33.42
CA ALA A 1062 10.60 11.09 -32.60
C ALA A 1062 10.79 11.35 -31.09
N GLY A 1063 11.13 12.58 -30.69
CA GLY A 1063 11.44 12.93 -29.30
C GLY A 1063 12.83 12.42 -28.86
N ARG A 1064 13.78 12.34 -29.78
CA ARG A 1064 15.14 11.84 -29.58
C ARG A 1064 16.19 12.93 -29.88
N PRO A 1065 16.25 14.01 -29.09
CA PRO A 1065 17.18 15.12 -29.36
C PRO A 1065 18.66 14.71 -29.31
N ALA A 1066 19.01 13.71 -28.49
CA ALA A 1066 20.36 13.16 -28.45
C ALA A 1066 20.78 12.49 -29.77
N ASP A 1067 19.84 11.85 -30.47
CA ASP A 1067 20.08 11.24 -31.78
C ASP A 1067 20.22 12.36 -32.86
N ALA A 1068 19.45 13.44 -32.74
CA ALA A 1068 19.60 14.63 -33.59
C ALA A 1068 20.99 15.28 -33.40
N ALA A 1069 21.49 15.37 -32.17
CA ALA A 1069 22.83 15.88 -31.88
C ALA A 1069 23.95 15.07 -32.55
N TYR A 1070 23.75 13.77 -32.75
CA TYR A 1070 24.67 12.93 -33.52
C TYR A 1070 24.73 13.36 -34.99
N THR A 1071 23.57 13.61 -35.61
CA THR A 1071 23.50 14.08 -37.00
C THR A 1071 24.09 15.49 -37.16
N ASP A 1072 23.94 16.35 -36.15
CA ASP A 1072 24.60 17.67 -36.09
C ASP A 1072 26.14 17.53 -36.09
N CYS A 1073 26.70 16.50 -35.45
CA CYS A 1073 28.13 16.24 -35.49
C CYS A 1073 28.62 15.85 -36.90
N ASN A 1074 27.89 14.96 -37.59
CA ASN A 1074 28.23 14.56 -38.96
C ASN A 1074 28.18 15.75 -39.92
N VAL A 1075 27.18 16.62 -39.78
CA VAL A 1075 27.09 17.87 -40.55
C VAL A 1075 28.23 18.83 -40.19
N GLY A 1076 28.53 18.99 -38.90
CA GLY A 1076 29.62 19.84 -38.43
C GLY A 1076 30.99 19.41 -38.95
N GLU A 1077 31.25 18.11 -39.06
CA GLU A 1077 32.48 17.56 -39.64
C GLU A 1077 32.63 17.90 -41.13
N ILE A 1078 31.59 17.67 -41.93
CA ILE A 1078 31.61 18.02 -43.37
C ILE A 1078 31.78 19.52 -43.57
N LEU A 1079 31.05 20.35 -42.82
CA LEU A 1079 31.19 21.81 -42.89
C LEU A 1079 32.59 22.27 -42.49
N ALA A 1080 33.21 21.60 -41.51
CA ALA A 1080 34.58 21.89 -41.14
C ALA A 1080 35.55 21.60 -42.29
N ASP A 1081 35.38 20.47 -42.98
CA ASP A 1081 36.20 20.06 -44.13
C ASP A 1081 35.96 20.93 -45.38
N GLN A 1082 34.75 21.45 -45.57
CA GLN A 1082 34.44 22.44 -46.60
C GLN A 1082 35.00 23.85 -46.30
N GLY A 1083 35.51 24.09 -45.09
CA GLY A 1083 36.03 25.40 -44.66
C GLY A 1083 34.96 26.35 -44.10
N HIS A 1084 33.72 25.90 -43.91
CA HIS A 1084 32.63 26.68 -43.32
C HIS A 1084 32.65 26.64 -41.78
N LEU A 1085 33.77 27.08 -41.18
CA LEU A 1085 34.07 26.87 -39.75
C LEU A 1085 33.04 27.51 -38.80
N ASP A 1086 32.46 28.66 -39.14
CA ASP A 1086 31.47 29.35 -38.29
C ASP A 1086 30.09 28.66 -38.30
N GLU A 1087 29.72 28.01 -39.40
CA GLU A 1087 28.50 27.18 -39.47
C GLU A 1087 28.72 25.84 -38.75
N ALA A 1088 29.90 25.23 -38.93
CA ALA A 1088 30.30 24.04 -38.21
C ALA A 1088 30.26 24.26 -36.69
N GLU A 1089 30.82 25.37 -36.21
CA GLU A 1089 30.83 25.69 -34.77
C GLU A 1089 29.42 25.85 -34.21
N ARG A 1090 28.54 26.60 -34.87
CA ARG A 1090 27.15 26.78 -34.42
C ARG A 1090 26.42 25.44 -34.31
N THR A 1091 26.63 24.55 -35.27
CA THR A 1091 26.03 23.21 -35.31
C THR A 1091 26.58 22.32 -34.20
N LEU A 1092 27.89 22.25 -34.02
CA LEU A 1092 28.54 21.44 -32.96
C LEU A 1092 28.24 21.97 -31.55
N GLN A 1093 28.11 23.28 -31.37
CA GLN A 1093 27.69 23.88 -30.09
C GLN A 1093 26.25 23.47 -29.73
N ARG A 1094 25.35 23.33 -30.71
CA ARG A 1094 24.00 22.79 -30.48
C ARG A 1094 24.09 21.34 -29.99
N ALA A 1095 24.83 20.48 -30.68
CA ALA A 1095 25.03 19.08 -30.27
C ALA A 1095 25.63 18.98 -28.86
N ARG A 1096 26.65 19.80 -28.55
CA ARG A 1096 27.27 19.83 -27.22
C ARG A 1096 26.29 20.21 -26.13
N ARG A 1097 25.43 21.22 -26.34
CA ARG A 1097 24.41 21.61 -25.35
C ARG A 1097 23.44 20.48 -25.06
N VAL A 1098 22.98 19.77 -26.09
CA VAL A 1098 22.05 18.64 -25.93
C VAL A 1098 22.68 17.52 -25.09
N TRP A 1099 23.87 17.03 -25.46
CA TRP A 1099 24.51 15.94 -24.72
C TRP A 1099 25.05 16.33 -23.34
N SER A 1100 25.40 17.60 -23.15
CA SER A 1100 25.69 18.11 -21.80
C SER A 1100 24.46 18.03 -20.91
N GLY A 1101 23.29 18.34 -21.46
CA GLY A 1101 22.00 18.22 -20.76
C GLY A 1101 21.59 16.77 -20.47
N THR A 1102 21.93 15.80 -21.32
CA THR A 1102 21.64 14.37 -21.08
C THR A 1102 22.66 13.69 -20.17
N GLY A 1103 23.79 14.33 -19.86
CA GLY A 1103 24.84 13.76 -19.01
C GLY A 1103 25.72 12.72 -19.72
N GLU A 1104 25.64 12.61 -21.05
CA GLU A 1104 26.41 11.66 -21.86
C GLU A 1104 27.85 12.12 -22.06
N ARG A 1105 28.69 11.93 -21.05
CA ARG A 1105 30.09 12.41 -21.03
C ARG A 1105 30.92 11.93 -22.21
N GLN A 1106 30.70 10.70 -22.68
CA GLN A 1106 31.39 10.16 -23.85
C GLN A 1106 31.03 10.91 -25.14
N ALA A 1107 29.78 11.32 -25.31
CA ALA A 1107 29.33 12.05 -26.49
C ALA A 1107 29.80 13.51 -26.44
N VAL A 1108 29.84 14.11 -25.24
CA VAL A 1108 30.47 15.42 -25.01
C VAL A 1108 31.97 15.38 -25.32
N ALA A 1109 32.68 14.31 -24.98
CA ALA A 1109 34.08 14.16 -25.34
C ALA A 1109 34.25 14.14 -26.87
N PHE A 1110 33.42 13.39 -27.59
CA PHE A 1110 33.46 13.35 -29.06
C PHE A 1110 33.18 14.72 -29.71
N VAL A 1111 32.14 15.45 -29.30
CA VAL A 1111 31.87 16.77 -29.87
C VAL A 1111 32.97 17.79 -29.54
N ASN A 1112 33.63 17.65 -28.39
CA ASN A 1112 34.78 18.48 -28.03
C ASN A 1112 35.99 18.22 -28.93
N VAL A 1113 36.19 16.99 -29.43
CA VAL A 1113 37.22 16.71 -30.46
C VAL A 1113 36.95 17.55 -31.70
N LEU A 1114 35.71 17.55 -32.19
CA LEU A 1114 35.32 18.31 -33.39
C LEU A 1114 35.41 19.83 -33.18
N LEU A 1115 34.94 20.35 -32.05
CA LEU A 1115 35.06 21.78 -31.72
C LEU A 1115 36.53 22.22 -31.62
N ALA A 1116 37.38 21.40 -31.01
CA ALA A 1116 38.80 21.70 -30.89
C ALA A 1116 39.52 21.65 -32.24
N ARG A 1117 39.11 20.77 -33.16
CA ARG A 1117 39.56 20.75 -34.55
C ARG A 1117 39.27 22.08 -35.26
N LEU A 1118 38.11 22.71 -35.02
CA LEU A 1118 37.80 24.02 -35.58
C LEU A 1118 38.77 25.10 -35.08
N SER A 1119 39.06 25.12 -33.77
CA SER A 1119 40.04 26.05 -33.18
C SER A 1119 41.43 25.87 -33.80
N VAL A 1120 41.88 24.64 -33.98
CA VAL A 1120 43.15 24.32 -34.66
C VAL A 1120 43.16 24.86 -36.09
N ARG A 1121 42.09 24.63 -36.86
CA ARG A 1121 41.98 25.12 -38.26
C ARG A 1121 41.93 26.64 -38.40
N ARG A 1122 41.47 27.35 -37.36
CA ARG A 1122 41.55 28.82 -37.28
C ARG A 1122 42.94 29.33 -36.89
N GLY A 1123 43.89 28.45 -36.58
CA GLY A 1123 45.24 28.78 -36.11
C GLY A 1123 45.36 28.93 -34.60
N ASN A 1124 44.31 28.65 -33.82
CA ASN A 1124 44.28 28.83 -32.36
C ASN A 1124 44.74 27.56 -31.61
N ASN A 1125 45.93 27.06 -31.95
CA ASN A 1125 46.45 25.81 -31.39
C ASN A 1125 46.62 25.82 -29.86
N GLN A 1126 46.93 26.98 -29.27
CA GLN A 1126 47.06 27.12 -27.81
C GLN A 1126 45.76 26.79 -27.06
N GLU A 1127 44.61 26.97 -27.70
CA GLU A 1127 43.30 26.65 -27.14
C GLU A 1127 42.83 25.25 -27.55
N GLY A 1128 43.03 24.87 -28.82
CA GLY A 1128 42.53 23.60 -29.36
C GLY A 1128 43.25 22.34 -28.85
N LEU A 1129 44.59 22.36 -28.76
CA LEU A 1129 45.38 21.18 -28.39
C LEU A 1129 45.05 20.63 -26.99
N PRO A 1130 44.99 21.45 -25.92
CA PRO A 1130 44.63 20.96 -24.59
C PRO A 1130 43.24 20.31 -24.55
N ILE A 1131 42.29 20.82 -25.32
CA ILE A 1131 40.94 20.27 -25.41
C ILE A 1131 40.94 18.91 -26.12
N LEU A 1132 41.68 18.79 -27.23
CA LEU A 1132 41.86 17.50 -27.93
C LEU A 1132 42.47 16.44 -27.02
N GLU A 1133 43.54 16.79 -26.28
CA GLU A 1133 44.22 15.86 -25.36
C GLU A 1133 43.28 15.39 -24.23
N ALA A 1134 42.53 16.31 -23.63
CA ALA A 1134 41.55 15.98 -22.60
C ALA A 1134 40.41 15.09 -23.14
N ALA A 1135 39.85 15.45 -24.30
CA ALA A 1135 38.78 14.68 -24.93
C ALA A 1135 39.24 13.27 -25.35
N MET A 1136 40.46 13.13 -25.90
CA MET A 1136 41.06 11.84 -26.21
C MET A 1136 41.23 10.97 -24.96
N ALA A 1137 41.71 11.55 -23.85
CA ALA A 1137 41.87 10.83 -22.59
C ALA A 1137 40.52 10.32 -22.05
N ASP A 1138 39.47 11.14 -22.15
CA ASP A 1138 38.10 10.74 -21.79
C ASP A 1138 37.59 9.61 -22.69
N LEU A 1139 37.76 9.71 -24.02
CA LEU A 1139 37.34 8.67 -24.97
C LEU A 1139 38.03 7.33 -24.68
N ARG A 1140 39.34 7.32 -24.39
CA ARG A 1140 40.07 6.12 -23.97
C ARG A 1140 39.54 5.55 -22.66
N ARG A 1141 39.22 6.40 -21.68
CA ARG A 1141 38.63 5.98 -20.41
C ARG A 1141 37.28 5.29 -20.63
N PHE A 1142 36.50 5.72 -21.62
CA PHE A 1142 35.24 5.09 -22.02
C PHE A 1142 35.41 3.89 -22.97
N ARG A 1143 36.65 3.53 -23.36
CA ARG A 1143 36.97 2.46 -24.32
C ARG A 1143 36.35 2.67 -25.71
N ILE A 1144 36.36 3.92 -26.18
CA ILE A 1144 35.90 4.29 -27.52
C ILE A 1144 37.13 4.58 -28.39
N ASP A 1145 37.93 3.53 -28.62
CA ASP A 1145 39.28 3.64 -29.16
C ASP A 1145 39.31 4.27 -30.56
N ALA A 1146 38.34 3.95 -31.43
CA ALA A 1146 38.27 4.51 -32.78
C ALA A 1146 38.19 6.05 -32.82
N TYR A 1147 37.44 6.67 -31.89
CA TYR A 1147 37.39 8.14 -31.81
C TYR A 1147 38.56 8.73 -31.04
N ALA A 1148 39.17 7.98 -30.11
CA ALA A 1148 40.40 8.39 -29.46
C ALA A 1148 41.58 8.42 -30.45
N ASP A 1149 41.67 7.43 -31.35
CA ASP A 1149 42.68 7.35 -32.39
C ASP A 1149 42.49 8.49 -33.41
N PHE A 1150 41.24 8.79 -33.77
CA PHE A 1150 40.92 9.99 -34.56
C PHE A 1150 41.37 11.29 -33.86
N ALA A 1151 41.11 11.43 -32.55
CA ALA A 1151 41.58 12.59 -31.79
C ALA A 1151 43.12 12.67 -31.75
N GLU A 1152 43.83 11.55 -31.64
CA GLU A 1152 45.31 11.51 -31.72
C GLU A 1152 45.83 11.95 -33.09
N ALA A 1153 45.16 11.54 -34.18
CA ALA A 1153 45.48 12.00 -35.53
C ALA A 1153 45.30 13.52 -35.69
N LEU A 1154 44.23 14.08 -35.09
CA LEU A 1154 44.00 15.53 -35.09
C LEU A 1154 45.01 16.30 -34.22
N ILE A 1155 45.47 15.72 -33.11
CA ILE A 1155 46.60 16.28 -32.33
C ILE A 1155 47.86 16.31 -33.18
N ALA A 1156 48.15 15.24 -33.93
CA ALA A 1156 49.29 15.19 -34.83
C ALA A 1156 49.20 16.26 -35.93
N GLU A 1157 48.02 16.47 -36.52
CA GLU A 1157 47.75 17.53 -37.50
C GLU A 1157 47.97 18.93 -36.90
N ALA A 1158 47.43 19.18 -35.71
CA ALA A 1158 47.60 20.46 -35.01
C ALA A 1158 49.07 20.79 -34.75
N GLU A 1159 49.83 19.81 -34.24
CA GLU A 1159 51.28 19.94 -34.01
C GLU A 1159 52.05 20.16 -35.32
N ALA A 1160 51.65 19.49 -36.41
CA ALA A 1160 52.29 19.67 -37.71
C ALA A 1160 52.04 21.07 -38.28
N PHE A 1161 50.87 21.68 -38.08
CA PHE A 1161 50.56 23.01 -38.62
C PHE A 1161 51.24 24.16 -37.87
N ALA A 1162 51.18 24.18 -36.54
CA ALA A 1162 51.73 25.30 -35.77
C ALA A 1162 52.41 24.92 -34.45
N GLY A 1163 52.55 23.63 -34.15
CA GLY A 1163 53.22 23.13 -32.93
C GLY A 1163 54.61 22.53 -33.19
N ASP A 1164 55.00 21.55 -32.38
CA ASP A 1164 56.28 20.83 -32.45
C ASP A 1164 56.25 19.76 -33.55
N SER A 1165 56.91 20.04 -34.67
CA SER A 1165 57.00 19.13 -35.82
C SER A 1165 57.65 17.78 -35.47
N ARG A 1166 58.52 17.67 -34.44
CA ARG A 1166 59.05 16.37 -34.00
C ARG A 1166 57.97 15.54 -33.32
N ARG A 1167 57.16 16.19 -32.47
CA ARG A 1167 56.04 15.54 -31.80
C ARG A 1167 54.99 15.08 -32.82
N ALA A 1168 54.66 15.94 -33.78
CA ALA A 1168 53.76 15.61 -34.88
C ALA A 1168 54.21 14.37 -35.66
N LEU A 1169 55.50 14.32 -36.04
CA LEU A 1169 56.07 13.18 -36.77
C LEU A 1169 56.04 11.88 -35.94
N ALA A 1170 56.33 11.96 -34.64
CA ALA A 1170 56.30 10.80 -33.75
C ALA A 1170 54.87 10.26 -33.57
N LEU A 1171 53.88 11.14 -33.40
CA LEU A 1171 52.46 10.78 -33.34
C LEU A 1171 52.01 10.13 -34.65
N ALA A 1172 52.32 10.75 -35.78
CA ALA A 1172 51.96 10.26 -37.10
C ALA A 1172 52.53 8.86 -37.39
N ARG A 1173 53.83 8.65 -37.15
CA ARG A 1173 54.47 7.34 -37.33
C ARG A 1173 53.86 6.25 -36.46
N ARG A 1174 53.55 6.56 -35.19
CA ARG A 1174 52.90 5.63 -34.28
C ARG A 1174 51.53 5.19 -34.78
N GLY A 1175 50.71 6.12 -35.27
CA GLY A 1175 49.39 5.77 -35.85
C GLY A 1175 49.52 4.94 -37.14
N LEU A 1176 50.49 5.26 -38.00
CA LEU A 1176 50.78 4.46 -39.20
C LEU A 1176 51.21 3.02 -38.87
N GLU A 1177 52.06 2.82 -37.85
CA GLU A 1177 52.48 1.49 -37.38
C GLU A 1177 51.32 0.68 -36.78
N ALA A 1178 50.34 1.36 -36.17
CA ALA A 1178 49.16 0.74 -35.58
C ALA A 1178 48.10 0.30 -36.62
N GLY A 1179 48.27 0.66 -37.90
CA GLY A 1179 47.29 0.38 -38.95
C GLY A 1179 46.02 1.23 -38.83
N ASP A 1180 46.16 2.49 -38.39
CA ASP A 1180 45.05 3.43 -38.18
C ASP A 1180 44.22 3.64 -39.46
N ARG A 1181 42.89 3.78 -39.30
CA ARG A 1181 41.95 4.11 -40.38
C ARG A 1181 42.24 5.49 -41.00
N GLN A 1182 42.88 6.38 -40.26
CA GLN A 1182 43.28 7.73 -40.67
C GLN A 1182 44.61 7.77 -41.43
N GLN A 1183 45.00 6.68 -42.09
CA GLN A 1183 46.30 6.54 -42.74
C GLN A 1183 46.65 7.69 -43.72
N PRO A 1184 45.75 8.14 -44.63
CA PRO A 1184 46.05 9.26 -45.53
C PRO A 1184 46.39 10.55 -44.77
N LEU A 1185 45.58 10.91 -43.77
CA LEU A 1185 45.79 12.07 -42.90
C LEU A 1185 47.14 11.98 -42.18
N LEU A 1186 47.41 10.88 -41.48
CA LEU A 1186 48.65 10.72 -40.70
C LEU A 1186 49.90 10.79 -41.59
N GLN A 1187 49.81 10.23 -42.80
CA GLN A 1187 50.92 10.25 -43.75
C GLN A 1187 51.16 11.65 -44.33
N ARG A 1188 50.09 12.39 -44.63
CA ARG A 1188 50.16 13.82 -44.97
C ARG A 1188 50.79 14.64 -43.84
N VAL A 1189 50.36 14.41 -42.60
CA VAL A 1189 50.90 15.05 -41.38
C VAL A 1189 52.39 14.76 -41.21
N ALA A 1190 52.83 13.52 -41.43
CA ALA A 1190 54.25 13.16 -41.39
C ALA A 1190 55.07 13.93 -42.45
N GLY A 1191 54.52 14.07 -43.67
CA GLY A 1191 55.10 14.88 -44.74
C GLY A 1191 55.25 16.36 -44.36
N ILE A 1192 54.18 16.98 -43.86
CA ILE A 1192 54.19 18.38 -43.39
C ILE A 1192 55.24 18.57 -42.28
N ALA A 1193 55.27 17.66 -41.31
CA ALA A 1193 56.22 17.71 -40.21
C ALA A 1193 57.69 17.59 -40.69
N LEU A 1194 57.97 16.73 -41.67
CA LEU A 1194 59.30 16.60 -42.28
C LEU A 1194 59.70 17.87 -43.04
N ALA A 1195 58.77 18.49 -43.75
CA ALA A 1195 59.01 19.74 -44.47
C ALA A 1195 59.41 20.86 -43.50
N ARG A 1196 58.65 21.06 -42.40
CA ARG A 1196 58.96 22.06 -41.35
C ARG A 1196 60.26 21.78 -40.60
N LEU A 1197 60.73 20.53 -40.59
CA LEU A 1197 62.04 20.15 -40.06
C LEU A 1197 63.19 20.36 -41.07
N GLY A 1198 62.92 20.93 -42.25
CA GLY A 1198 63.89 21.19 -43.30
C GLY A 1198 64.30 19.96 -44.11
N ARG A 1199 63.54 18.84 -44.01
CA ARG A 1199 63.84 17.57 -44.69
C ARG A 1199 63.00 17.41 -45.96
N ARG A 1200 63.23 18.29 -46.94
CA ARG A 1200 62.38 18.42 -48.13
C ARG A 1200 62.19 17.14 -48.94
N ASP A 1201 63.27 16.45 -49.35
CA ASP A 1201 63.17 15.22 -50.16
C ASP A 1201 62.38 14.11 -49.44
N ALA A 1202 62.55 14.01 -48.12
CA ALA A 1202 61.81 13.05 -47.30
C ALA A 1202 60.33 13.43 -47.15
N ALA A 1203 60.03 14.74 -47.09
CA ALA A 1203 58.66 15.24 -47.05
C ALA A 1203 57.92 14.95 -48.36
N GLU A 1204 58.55 15.22 -49.51
CA GLU A 1204 57.97 14.93 -50.83
C GLU A 1204 57.68 13.44 -51.01
N GLY A 1205 58.62 12.56 -50.64
CA GLY A 1205 58.42 11.11 -50.70
C GLY A 1205 57.25 10.63 -49.81
N GLU A 1206 57.13 11.18 -48.60
CA GLU A 1206 56.03 10.83 -47.70
C GLU A 1206 54.68 11.35 -48.20
N LEU A 1207 54.63 12.56 -48.76
CA LEU A 1207 53.42 13.15 -49.33
C LEU A 1207 52.95 12.41 -50.60
N MET A 1208 53.87 11.96 -51.45
CA MET A 1208 53.50 11.09 -52.58
C MET A 1208 52.92 9.77 -52.10
N THR A 1209 53.48 9.19 -51.03
CA THR A 1209 52.92 7.97 -50.43
C THR A 1209 51.53 8.23 -49.83
N ALA A 1210 51.32 9.39 -49.21
CA ALA A 1210 50.01 9.81 -48.71
C ALA A 1210 48.99 9.95 -49.86
N LEU A 1211 49.40 10.52 -50.99
CA LEU A 1211 48.56 10.69 -52.18
C LEU A 1211 48.14 9.35 -52.79
N ASP A 1212 49.07 8.41 -52.94
CA ASP A 1212 48.76 7.06 -53.45
C ASP A 1212 47.82 6.32 -52.49
N CYS A 1213 48.09 6.40 -51.18
CA CYS A 1213 47.23 5.86 -50.14
C CYS A 1213 45.82 6.47 -50.17
N ALA A 1214 45.69 7.77 -50.39
CA ALA A 1214 44.40 8.46 -50.51
C ALA A 1214 43.64 8.01 -51.76
N ARG A 1215 44.31 7.83 -52.91
CA ARG A 1215 43.72 7.34 -54.16
C ARG A 1215 43.22 5.90 -54.06
N GLU A 1216 44.01 5.00 -53.47
CA GLU A 1216 43.60 3.61 -53.23
C GLU A 1216 42.32 3.54 -52.39
N ARG A 1217 42.19 4.46 -51.43
CA ARG A 1217 41.03 4.55 -50.52
C ARG A 1217 39.90 5.43 -51.05
N ARG A 1218 40.08 6.09 -52.20
CA ARG A 1218 39.15 7.09 -52.75
C ARG A 1218 38.83 8.22 -51.75
N ALA A 1219 39.81 8.61 -50.94
CA ALA A 1219 39.69 9.68 -49.95
C ALA A 1219 39.94 11.05 -50.58
N GLU A 1220 38.94 11.58 -51.27
CA GLU A 1220 39.08 12.75 -52.15
C GLU A 1220 39.57 14.01 -51.42
N TYR A 1221 39.05 14.26 -50.22
CA TYR A 1221 39.55 15.35 -49.38
C TYR A 1221 41.05 15.24 -49.12
N ASP A 1222 41.54 14.04 -48.75
CA ASP A 1222 42.96 13.81 -48.50
C ASP A 1222 43.81 13.90 -49.77
N ILE A 1223 43.26 13.53 -50.93
CA ILE A 1223 43.92 13.75 -52.24
C ILE A 1223 44.15 15.25 -52.44
N ALA A 1224 43.09 16.06 -52.37
CA ALA A 1224 43.19 17.50 -52.58
C ALA A 1224 44.09 18.17 -51.53
N ALA A 1225 43.93 17.83 -50.25
CA ALA A 1225 44.74 18.35 -49.15
C ALA A 1225 46.22 17.97 -49.28
N THR A 1226 46.55 16.77 -49.78
CA THR A 1226 47.94 16.34 -49.98
C THR A 1226 48.56 17.06 -51.18
N ILE A 1227 47.82 17.19 -52.29
CA ILE A 1227 48.28 17.94 -53.46
C ILE A 1227 48.54 19.40 -53.12
N ASP A 1228 47.70 20.02 -52.28
CA ASP A 1228 47.88 21.41 -51.87
C ASP A 1228 49.19 21.62 -51.09
N VAL A 1229 49.56 20.67 -50.22
CA VAL A 1229 50.86 20.67 -49.53
C VAL A 1229 52.02 20.46 -50.50
N LEU A 1230 51.88 19.56 -51.48
CA LEU A 1230 52.89 19.35 -52.54
C LEU A 1230 53.08 20.61 -53.41
N ASP A 1231 51.99 21.32 -53.70
CA ASP A 1231 52.01 22.58 -54.47
C ASP A 1231 52.70 23.69 -53.67
N ALA A 1232 52.42 23.80 -52.37
CA ALA A 1232 53.11 24.73 -51.47
C ALA A 1232 54.62 24.44 -51.34
N LEU A 1233 55.04 23.19 -51.50
CA LEU A 1233 56.46 22.83 -51.61
C LEU A 1233 57.03 23.16 -53.01
N GLY A 1234 56.22 23.34 -54.04
CA GLY A 1234 56.66 23.54 -55.42
C GLY A 1234 56.86 22.25 -56.21
N SER A 1235 56.23 21.16 -55.77
CA SER A 1235 56.44 19.79 -56.27
C SER A 1235 55.19 19.22 -56.96
N ALA A 1236 54.11 20.00 -57.07
CA ALA A 1236 52.92 19.66 -57.85
C ALA A 1236 53.02 20.13 -59.31
N ASP A 1237 52.80 19.20 -60.24
CA ASP A 1237 52.70 19.50 -61.67
C ASP A 1237 51.29 20.07 -62.03
N PRO A 1238 51.07 20.58 -63.26
CA PRO A 1238 49.77 21.06 -63.68
C PRO A 1238 48.63 20.02 -63.62
N GLY A 1239 48.95 18.72 -63.75
CA GLY A 1239 47.96 17.64 -63.70
C GLY A 1239 47.43 17.43 -62.29
N LEU A 1240 48.32 17.38 -61.30
CA LEU A 1240 47.95 17.30 -59.89
C LEU A 1240 47.12 18.52 -59.46
N ARG A 1241 47.52 19.74 -59.86
CA ARG A 1241 46.72 20.94 -59.57
C ARG A 1241 45.31 20.85 -60.18
N GLY A 1242 45.17 20.36 -61.40
CA GLY A 1242 43.87 20.11 -62.02
C GLY A 1242 43.02 19.12 -61.22
N GLU A 1243 43.58 17.98 -60.79
CA GLU A 1243 42.89 17.00 -59.94
C GLU A 1243 42.45 17.60 -58.60
N ARG A 1244 43.31 18.40 -57.95
CA ARG A 1244 42.95 19.14 -56.72
C ARG A 1244 41.76 20.04 -56.98
N ASP A 1245 41.83 20.91 -57.99
CA ASP A 1245 40.81 21.93 -58.25
C ASP A 1245 39.46 21.28 -58.62
N GLU A 1246 39.46 20.18 -59.39
CA GLU A 1246 38.25 19.39 -59.66
C GLU A 1246 37.61 18.80 -58.40
N ILE A 1247 38.44 18.31 -57.46
CA ILE A 1247 37.95 17.80 -56.17
C ILE A 1247 37.42 18.93 -55.30
N LEU A 1248 38.11 20.07 -55.22
CA LEU A 1248 37.68 21.23 -54.45
C LEU A 1248 36.30 21.72 -54.94
N ASP A 1249 36.11 21.83 -56.24
CA ASP A 1249 34.84 22.23 -56.84
C ASP A 1249 33.73 21.22 -56.54
N ARG A 1250 34.02 19.91 -56.69
CA ARG A 1250 33.03 18.84 -56.49
C ARG A 1250 32.60 18.69 -55.02
N LEU A 1251 33.54 18.79 -54.08
CA LEU A 1251 33.26 18.72 -52.65
C LEU A 1251 32.85 20.06 -52.05
N ARG A 1252 32.90 21.14 -52.85
CA ARG A 1252 32.64 22.53 -52.45
C ARG A 1252 33.51 22.99 -51.29
N ILE A 1253 34.80 22.67 -51.36
CA ILE A 1253 35.76 23.09 -50.36
C ILE A 1253 36.16 24.53 -50.68
N ALA A 1254 35.74 25.46 -49.82
CA ALA A 1254 36.09 26.87 -49.97
C ALA A 1254 37.58 27.11 -49.71
N HIS A 1255 38.11 26.48 -48.66
CA HIS A 1255 39.50 26.60 -48.26
C HIS A 1255 40.01 25.30 -47.64
N LEU A 1256 41.14 24.80 -48.14
CA LEU A 1256 41.92 23.79 -47.44
C LEU A 1256 42.74 24.45 -46.31
N PRO A 1257 43.00 23.73 -45.22
CA PRO A 1257 43.88 24.25 -44.17
C PRO A 1257 45.32 24.34 -44.67
N ALA A 1258 45.90 25.54 -44.59
CA ALA A 1258 47.24 25.83 -45.09
C ALA A 1258 48.31 25.68 -43.99
N PRO A 1259 49.22 24.70 -44.06
CA PRO A 1259 50.36 24.63 -43.15
C PRO A 1259 51.39 25.72 -43.46
N ALA A 1260 52.02 26.28 -42.41
CA ALA A 1260 53.20 27.12 -42.58
C ALA A 1260 54.43 26.25 -42.84
N LEU A 1261 54.79 26.06 -44.12
CA LEU A 1261 55.89 25.20 -44.58
C LEU A 1261 57.22 25.94 -44.74
#